data_AF-A0AAU3YUQ1-F1
#
_entry.id   AF-A0AAU3YUQ1-F1
#
_cell.length_a   1.000
_cell.length_b   1.000
_cell.length_c   1.000
_cell.angle_alpha   90.00
_cell.angle_beta   90.00
_cell.angle_gamma   90.00
#
_symmetry.space_group_name_H-M   'P 1'
#
loop_
_entity.id
_entity.type
_entity.pdbx_description
1 polymer ?
#
loop_
_entity_poly.entity_id
_entity_poly.type
_entity_poly.pdbx_seq_one_letter_code
_entity_poly.pdbx_strand_id
1 'polypeptide(L)'
;MNRRTIHRPATHRPAARRIGTAFAAVAALLATAPLAQAAGPTHAVTLYAAPHGAGASCTHSRPCSLDGARDKARTLDGDDVTVQLAGGTYTRTAALKLTAADSGTTWTAAPGARPVLSGGDTVTGWTRTSGGAWTARVPDGITPRQLFVNGVRATPARGGACAASVCDATKTGMTGAKATGIADWKRPTDAEAVIKVRWRNYHCRIAGVSGDTMTFAQPCWTNSASGTDRTGPAWDSTTVDSTRYSGVAFFENAPELLDQPGEFVHDSATHTITYLPRKGENMRHATAVTPATEQLVTVDGAHDVAIRGIGFAYAAYRQPDTDEGYAGMQAGLTLTGATGPVDHSGRYYTKPSAALTVHGGRHVTVDGASFTHLGGAGAILEAGTKDSGITHSDFTDLSSGAAYIGDTDPMPAPELAGERNTFAYNTVTRAAVEYTDAAAVWAGYEAGLTVDHNTLDQLPYSGISVGWGWNQPESQKSVLRDNRITDNRITNVMQVKDAQHDGGAIYTQGAQPGTVISGNYINRSAYGNTERDGNGIYLDEQSSYITVENNVLTRLGYKWVSNWADYGIKNTARGNWVDTDAPAMAGTGSTMSDNHTRLEELPAAALKTASAAGAHHGPVEQLSPDLARTGTATQSSTDGAAAALAIDGDTSTDTRTLSEQGAWWQVDLGSVRHVGRIEIWNDASTTTAGFDVRTDNKTVHVSGKALRPTVLDLNTDTRYVKIQLTGTGRVGLAQVAVHP
;
A
#
# COMPACT_ATOMS: atom_id res chain seq x y z
N MET A 1 -23.32 -54.68 36.56
CA MET A 1 -24.74 -54.74 36.14
C MET A 1 -25.36 -53.36 36.29
N ASN A 2 -26.07 -52.94 35.25
CA ASN A 2 -26.55 -51.59 34.94
C ASN A 2 -27.67 -51.04 35.84
N ARG A 3 -27.54 -49.73 36.11
CA ARG A 3 -28.51 -48.61 35.95
C ARG A 3 -29.92 -48.67 36.59
N ARG A 4 -30.28 -47.53 37.22
CA ARG A 4 -31.65 -47.04 37.51
C ARG A 4 -31.81 -45.62 36.90
N THR A 5 -32.68 -45.39 35.91
CA THR A 5 -34.08 -44.82 35.97
C THR A 5 -34.15 -43.46 36.68
N ILE A 6 -34.43 -42.29 36.07
CA ILE A 6 -35.48 -41.71 35.18
C ILE A 6 -36.79 -41.26 35.87
N HIS A 7 -37.02 -39.93 35.77
CA HIS A 7 -38.23 -39.07 35.71
C HIS A 7 -39.10 -38.65 36.93
N ARG A 8 -39.11 -37.31 37.16
CA ARG A 8 -40.22 -36.27 37.22
C ARG A 8 -41.68 -36.72 37.48
N PRO A 9 -42.65 -35.89 37.99
CA PRO A 9 -42.80 -34.42 37.78
C PRO A 9 -43.48 -33.52 38.88
N ALA A 10 -43.42 -32.19 38.65
CA ALA A 10 -44.40 -31.07 38.78
C ALA A 10 -45.30 -30.77 40.03
N THR A 11 -45.10 -29.54 40.56
CA THR A 11 -46.04 -28.41 40.90
C THR A 11 -47.27 -28.57 41.83
N HIS A 12 -47.31 -27.82 42.96
CA HIS A 12 -48.20 -26.66 43.23
C HIS A 12 -48.07 -26.11 44.68
N ARG A 13 -48.23 -24.78 44.82
CA ARG A 13 -48.26 -23.90 46.04
C ARG A 13 -49.55 -24.06 46.89
N PRO A 14 -49.85 -23.29 47.99
CA PRO A 14 -49.07 -22.34 48.82
C PRO A 14 -49.21 -22.55 50.37
N ALA A 15 -48.41 -21.84 51.18
CA ALA A 15 -48.82 -21.46 52.54
C ALA A 15 -48.19 -20.12 52.96
N ALA A 16 -49.03 -19.21 53.43
CA ALA A 16 -48.68 -17.88 53.91
C ALA A 16 -48.32 -17.88 55.40
N ARG A 17 -47.36 -17.07 55.82
CA ARG A 17 -47.35 -16.41 57.13
C ARG A 17 -46.53 -15.12 57.07
N ARG A 18 -47.12 -14.05 57.58
CA ARG A 18 -46.64 -12.66 57.57
C ARG A 18 -46.00 -12.30 58.91
N ILE A 19 -44.90 -11.53 58.79
CA ILE A 19 -44.48 -10.33 59.54
C ILE A 19 -43.96 -10.50 60.98
N GLY A 20 -42.74 -9.99 61.17
CA GLY A 20 -42.15 -9.54 62.42
C GLY A 20 -40.79 -8.89 62.18
N THR A 21 -40.77 -7.58 61.95
CA THR A 21 -39.60 -6.71 61.76
C THR A 21 -38.83 -6.45 63.06
N ALA A 22 -37.50 -6.52 63.02
CA ALA A 22 -36.62 -5.90 64.01
C ALA A 22 -35.46 -5.21 63.26
N PHE A 23 -35.37 -3.89 63.42
CA PHE A 23 -34.28 -3.03 62.97
C PHE A 23 -33.07 -3.19 63.90
N ALA A 24 -31.88 -3.39 63.33
CA ALA A 24 -30.61 -3.13 64.00
C ALA A 24 -29.72 -2.30 63.08
N ALA A 25 -29.32 -1.13 63.57
CA ALA A 25 -28.49 -0.15 62.89
C ALA A 25 -27.03 -0.62 62.81
N VAL A 26 -26.42 -0.50 61.64
CA VAL A 26 -24.97 -0.61 61.46
C VAL A 26 -24.44 0.79 61.16
N ALA A 27 -23.62 1.30 62.06
CA ALA A 27 -22.92 2.57 61.95
C ALA A 27 -21.86 2.49 60.84
N ALA A 28 -21.89 3.45 59.92
CA ALA A 28 -20.89 3.63 58.88
C ALA A 28 -19.61 4.23 59.50
N LEU A 29 -18.50 3.49 59.44
CA LEU A 29 -17.16 4.08 59.55
C LEU A 29 -16.82 4.75 58.22
N LEU A 30 -16.89 6.08 58.20
CA LEU A 30 -16.28 6.92 57.17
C LEU A 30 -14.76 6.86 57.32
N ALA A 31 -14.11 5.98 56.58
CA ALA A 31 -12.68 6.09 56.33
C ALA A 31 -12.47 7.32 55.42
N THR A 32 -11.86 8.37 55.96
CA THR A 32 -11.39 9.53 55.20
C THR A 32 -10.28 9.06 54.25
N ALA A 33 -10.64 8.78 53.00
CA ALA A 33 -9.67 8.74 51.92
C ALA A 33 -8.99 10.12 51.84
N PRO A 34 -7.66 10.20 51.60
CA PRO A 34 -7.05 11.48 51.30
C PRO A 34 -7.71 12.02 50.03
N LEU A 35 -8.33 13.20 50.16
CA LEU A 35 -8.74 14.01 49.02
C LEU A 35 -7.54 14.08 48.06
N ALA A 36 -7.71 13.54 46.85
CA ALA A 36 -6.79 13.83 45.76
C ALA A 36 -6.68 15.35 45.68
N GLN A 37 -5.48 15.86 45.93
CA GLN A 37 -5.18 17.27 45.76
C GLN A 37 -5.58 17.62 44.32
N ALA A 38 -6.53 18.54 44.17
CA ALA A 38 -6.84 19.11 42.87
C ALA A 38 -5.52 19.63 42.29
N ALA A 39 -5.14 19.12 41.11
CA ALA A 39 -4.01 19.66 40.36
C ALA A 39 -4.20 21.18 40.28
N GLY A 40 -3.16 21.94 40.66
CA GLY A 40 -3.17 23.39 40.55
C GLY A 40 -3.44 23.83 39.10
N PRO A 41 -3.78 25.11 38.87
CA PRO A 41 -3.98 25.62 37.51
C PRO A 41 -2.73 25.37 36.68
N THR A 42 -2.84 24.58 35.61
CA THR A 42 -1.78 24.41 34.62
C THR A 42 -1.57 25.74 33.91
N HIS A 43 -0.35 26.28 33.95
CA HIS A 43 -0.03 27.50 33.23
C HIS A 43 0.25 27.14 31.76
N ALA A 44 -0.49 27.75 30.84
CA ALA A 44 -0.23 27.58 29.40
C ALA A 44 1.00 28.41 29.01
N VAL A 45 2.02 27.76 28.44
CA VAL A 45 3.28 28.40 28.01
C VAL A 45 3.49 28.17 26.51
N THR A 46 3.77 29.24 25.77
CA THR A 46 4.13 29.15 24.34
C THR A 46 5.61 29.44 24.13
N LEU A 47 6.32 28.46 23.57
CA LEU A 47 7.70 28.57 23.10
C LEU A 47 7.70 28.72 21.58
N TYR A 48 8.63 29.50 21.04
CA TYR A 48 8.72 29.79 19.62
C TYR A 48 10.01 29.22 19.03
N ALA A 49 9.90 28.51 17.90
CA ALA A 49 11.02 27.94 17.17
C ALA A 49 11.05 28.41 15.70
N ALA A 50 12.22 28.66 15.14
CA ALA A 50 12.41 29.11 13.76
C ALA A 50 13.59 28.38 13.08
N PRO A 51 13.65 28.29 11.73
CA PRO A 51 14.72 27.57 11.02
C PRO A 51 16.15 27.96 11.42
N HIS A 52 16.36 29.26 11.71
CA HIS A 52 17.65 29.82 12.15
C HIS A 52 17.55 30.41 13.57
N GLY A 53 16.60 29.93 14.37
CA GLY A 53 16.42 30.39 15.74
C GLY A 53 17.62 30.02 16.62
N ALA A 54 18.05 30.97 17.44
CA ALA A 54 19.18 30.81 18.37
C ALA A 54 18.94 31.54 19.71
N GLY A 55 17.71 31.98 19.97
CA GLY A 55 17.34 32.55 21.26
C GLY A 55 17.37 31.48 22.35
N ALA A 56 17.76 31.84 23.58
CA ALA A 56 17.75 30.90 24.71
C ALA A 56 16.39 30.87 25.46
N SER A 57 15.56 31.90 25.27
CA SER A 57 14.27 32.06 25.97
C SER A 57 13.07 31.65 25.13
N CYS A 58 13.28 31.21 23.88
CA CYS A 58 12.26 30.80 22.91
C CYS A 58 11.06 31.76 22.81
N THR A 59 11.29 33.07 22.78
CA THR A 59 10.20 34.06 22.65
C THR A 59 9.92 34.36 21.18
N HIS A 60 8.74 34.92 20.86
CA HIS A 60 8.39 35.28 19.48
C HIS A 60 9.46 36.14 18.79
N SER A 61 10.02 37.14 19.49
CA SER A 61 11.08 38.01 18.97
C SER A 61 12.47 37.37 18.94
N ARG A 62 12.69 36.30 19.70
CA ARG A 62 13.97 35.57 19.81
C ARG A 62 13.70 34.07 19.85
N PRO A 63 13.25 33.48 18.74
CA PRO A 63 12.88 32.06 18.70
C PRO A 63 14.11 31.17 18.88
N CYS A 64 13.88 29.98 19.44
CA CYS A 64 14.87 28.92 19.59
C CYS A 64 15.06 28.13 18.29
N SER A 65 16.11 27.31 18.26
CA SER A 65 16.14 26.15 17.35
C SER A 65 15.08 25.13 17.78
N LEU A 66 14.79 24.15 16.93
CA LEU A 66 13.82 23.10 17.26
C LEU A 66 14.23 22.30 18.51
N ASP A 67 15.51 21.89 18.59
CA ASP A 67 16.06 21.18 19.75
C ASP A 67 16.13 22.07 20.99
N GLY A 68 16.46 23.36 20.82
CA GLY A 68 16.46 24.31 21.94
C GLY A 68 15.07 24.52 22.53
N ALA A 69 14.03 24.51 21.69
CA ALA A 69 12.64 24.58 22.15
C ALA A 69 12.22 23.32 22.92
N ARG A 70 12.63 22.12 22.46
CA ARG A 70 12.43 20.86 23.19
C ARG A 70 13.09 20.92 24.56
N ASP A 71 14.38 21.25 24.58
CA ASP A 71 15.16 21.28 25.81
C ASP A 71 14.62 22.32 26.79
N LYS A 72 14.06 23.44 26.28
CA LYS A 72 13.36 24.42 27.10
C LYS A 72 12.03 23.91 27.63
N ALA A 73 11.23 23.22 26.81
CA ALA A 73 9.95 22.62 27.22
C ALA A 73 10.13 21.66 28.41
N ARG A 74 11.18 20.85 28.39
CA ARG A 74 11.56 19.92 29.48
C ARG A 74 11.89 20.61 30.81
N THR A 75 12.03 21.94 30.83
CA THR A 75 12.26 22.71 32.07
C THR A 75 10.97 23.25 32.70
N LEU A 76 9.82 23.03 32.06
CA LEU A 76 8.51 23.59 32.41
C LEU A 76 7.58 22.48 32.94
N ASP A 77 8.03 21.77 33.98
CA ASP A 77 7.28 20.66 34.58
C ASP A 77 5.90 21.11 35.09
N GLY A 78 4.84 20.42 34.65
CA GLY A 78 3.46 20.69 35.07
C GLY A 78 2.72 21.79 34.31
N ASP A 79 3.39 22.43 33.34
CA ASP A 79 2.78 23.42 32.44
C ASP A 79 2.20 22.76 31.18
N ASP A 80 1.20 23.40 30.57
CA ASP A 80 0.70 23.04 29.23
C ASP A 80 1.56 23.76 28.18
N VAL A 81 2.52 23.04 27.60
CA VAL A 81 3.56 23.62 26.74
C VAL A 81 3.22 23.46 25.27
N THR A 82 3.07 24.59 24.58
CA THR A 82 2.98 24.66 23.12
C THR A 82 4.28 25.19 22.52
N VAL A 83 4.90 24.41 21.63
CA VAL A 83 6.02 24.84 20.77
C VAL A 83 5.48 25.22 19.39
N GLN A 84 5.52 26.52 19.10
CA GLN A 84 5.03 27.10 17.85
C GLN A 84 6.17 27.31 16.85
N LEU A 85 6.05 26.73 15.65
CA LEU A 85 7.05 26.77 14.60
C LEU A 85 6.73 27.85 13.56
N ALA A 86 7.69 28.75 13.33
CA ALA A 86 7.64 29.69 12.21
C ALA A 86 7.73 28.96 10.85
N GLY A 87 7.31 29.63 9.77
CA GLY A 87 7.41 29.07 8.42
C GLY A 87 8.84 28.91 7.95
N GLY A 88 9.10 27.89 7.14
CA GLY A 88 10.41 27.64 6.50
C GLY A 88 10.90 26.21 6.70
N THR A 89 12.09 25.94 6.15
CA THR A 89 12.70 24.61 6.16
C THR A 89 13.67 24.45 7.33
N TYR A 90 13.40 23.47 8.19
CA TYR A 90 14.24 23.05 9.31
C TYR A 90 15.07 21.85 8.85
N THR A 91 16.27 22.09 8.33
CA THR A 91 17.19 21.00 7.93
C THR A 91 17.61 20.19 9.15
N ARG A 92 17.51 18.87 9.04
CA ARG A 92 17.80 17.90 10.09
C ARG A 92 18.93 16.98 9.65
N THR A 93 19.99 16.93 10.45
CA THR A 93 21.04 15.90 10.39
C THR A 93 20.77 14.74 11.36
N ALA A 94 19.80 14.91 12.26
CA ALA A 94 19.32 13.90 13.20
C ALA A 94 17.85 14.18 13.57
N ALA A 95 17.15 13.13 13.98
CA ALA A 95 15.77 13.22 14.44
C ALA A 95 15.61 14.19 15.62
N LEU A 96 14.50 14.92 15.66
CA LEU A 96 14.00 15.50 16.90
C LEU A 96 13.48 14.36 17.77
N LYS A 97 14.23 14.01 18.83
CA LYS A 97 13.84 12.95 19.76
C LYS A 97 12.97 13.50 20.87
N LEU A 98 11.70 13.08 20.89
CA LEU A 98 10.75 13.31 21.97
C LEU A 98 10.67 12.03 22.80
N THR A 99 10.91 12.12 24.10
CA THR A 99 10.89 10.96 25.00
C THR A 99 9.78 11.12 26.04
N ALA A 100 9.70 10.21 27.00
CA ALA A 100 8.81 10.36 28.16
C ALA A 100 8.89 11.76 28.83
N ALA A 101 10.05 12.44 28.78
CA ALA A 101 10.23 13.79 29.31
C ALA A 101 9.51 14.89 28.52
N ASP A 102 8.99 14.59 27.33
CA ASP A 102 8.29 15.53 26.46
C ASP A 102 6.76 15.27 26.45
N SER A 103 6.26 14.46 27.39
CA SER A 103 4.84 14.16 27.51
C SER A 103 4.02 15.41 27.83
N GLY A 104 2.82 15.52 27.26
CA GLY A 104 1.95 16.71 27.42
C GLY A 104 2.34 17.92 26.58
N THR A 105 3.23 17.77 25.58
CA THR A 105 3.66 18.88 24.72
C THR A 105 2.91 18.94 23.38
N THR A 106 2.58 20.16 22.93
CA THR A 106 2.01 20.41 21.60
C THR A 106 3.04 21.10 20.70
N TRP A 107 3.43 20.45 19.61
CA TRP A 107 4.27 20.97 18.55
C TRP A 107 3.39 21.39 17.37
N THR A 108 3.37 22.67 17.03
CA THR A 108 2.41 23.18 16.03
C THR A 108 3.00 24.22 15.11
N ALA A 109 2.57 24.23 13.85
CA ALA A 109 2.82 25.36 12.96
C ALA A 109 2.18 26.64 13.50
N ALA A 110 2.88 27.77 13.35
CA ALA A 110 2.26 29.07 13.56
C ALA A 110 1.08 29.28 12.60
N PRO A 111 0.07 30.08 12.96
CA PRO A 111 -1.06 30.37 12.07
C PRO A 111 -0.59 30.84 10.68
N GLY A 112 -1.02 30.12 9.64
CA GLY A 112 -0.65 30.39 8.25
C GLY A 112 0.78 30.00 7.84
N ALA A 113 1.61 29.53 8.78
CA ALA A 113 2.95 29.04 8.49
C ALA A 113 2.92 27.61 7.94
N ARG A 114 3.95 27.26 7.16
CA ARG A 114 4.20 25.90 6.65
C ARG A 114 5.62 25.48 7.01
N PRO A 115 5.89 25.09 8.26
CA PRO A 115 7.19 24.56 8.66
C PRO A 115 7.41 23.19 8.04
N VAL A 116 8.61 22.94 7.50
CA VAL A 116 8.99 21.63 6.95
C VAL A 116 10.28 21.16 7.61
N LEU A 117 10.25 20.02 8.28
CA LEU A 117 11.45 19.30 8.68
C LEU A 117 11.98 18.57 7.45
N SER A 118 13.23 18.87 7.07
CA SER A 118 13.87 18.30 5.88
C SER A 118 15.06 17.46 6.25
N GLY A 119 15.10 16.21 5.82
CA GLY A 119 16.26 15.32 5.94
C GLY A 119 17.24 15.39 4.77
N GLY A 120 16.98 16.27 3.80
CA GLY A 120 17.73 16.33 2.55
C GLY A 120 18.87 17.34 2.56
N ASP A 121 19.92 17.01 1.83
CA ASP A 121 21.05 17.88 1.54
C ASP A 121 21.03 18.37 0.10
N THR A 122 21.43 19.63 -0.10
CA THR A 122 21.48 20.24 -1.44
C THR A 122 22.75 19.84 -2.17
N VAL A 123 22.62 19.29 -3.36
CA VAL A 123 23.73 19.00 -4.28
C VAL A 123 24.07 20.28 -5.05
N THR A 124 25.29 20.77 -4.87
CA THR A 124 25.79 22.02 -5.48
C THR A 124 27.03 21.78 -6.33
N GLY A 125 27.51 22.81 -7.03
CA GLY A 125 28.74 22.70 -7.84
C GLY A 125 28.56 21.95 -9.16
N TRP A 126 27.35 21.98 -9.74
CA TRP A 126 27.05 21.33 -11.01
C TRP A 126 27.89 21.87 -12.17
N THR A 127 28.51 20.95 -12.90
CA THR A 127 29.30 21.22 -14.10
C THR A 127 28.72 20.48 -15.30
N ARG A 128 28.64 21.15 -16.45
CA ARG A 128 28.06 20.56 -17.67
C ARG A 128 29.07 19.64 -18.35
N THR A 129 28.66 18.43 -18.70
CA THR A 129 29.46 17.51 -19.51
C THR A 129 29.31 17.82 -21.00
N SER A 130 30.20 17.27 -21.83
CA SER A 130 30.13 17.42 -23.29
C SER A 130 28.85 16.83 -23.90
N GLY A 131 28.27 15.81 -23.26
CA GLY A 131 27.03 15.14 -23.68
C GLY A 131 25.74 15.86 -23.25
N GLY A 132 25.83 17.02 -22.59
CA GLY A 132 24.66 17.79 -22.15
C GLY A 132 24.10 17.42 -20.76
N ALA A 133 24.55 16.32 -20.18
CA ALA A 133 24.34 16.01 -18.76
C ALA A 133 25.12 16.98 -17.85
N TRP A 134 24.83 16.92 -16.56
CA TRP A 134 25.50 17.72 -15.53
C TRP A 134 25.98 16.82 -14.42
N THR A 135 27.17 17.10 -13.90
CA THR A 135 27.79 16.30 -12.83
C THR A 135 28.13 17.19 -11.64
N ALA A 136 27.88 16.69 -10.44
CA ALA A 136 28.23 17.32 -9.17
C ALA A 136 28.73 16.27 -8.17
N ARG A 137 29.54 16.70 -7.21
CA ARG A 137 29.96 15.87 -6.09
C ARG A 137 28.80 15.70 -5.10
N VAL A 138 28.60 14.48 -4.62
CA VAL A 138 27.63 14.18 -3.56
C VAL A 138 28.20 14.66 -2.22
N PRO A 139 27.39 15.22 -1.30
CA PRO A 139 27.86 15.50 0.05
C PRO A 139 28.45 14.25 0.73
N ASP A 140 29.44 14.44 1.59
CA ASP A 140 30.12 13.32 2.25
C ASP A 140 29.13 12.56 3.17
N GLY A 141 29.25 11.23 3.22
CA GLY A 141 28.40 10.38 4.08
C GLY A 141 27.02 10.02 3.51
N ILE A 142 26.73 10.38 2.25
CA ILE A 142 25.47 10.05 1.57
C ILE A 142 25.73 9.10 0.41
N THR A 143 24.96 8.00 0.36
CA THR A 143 24.77 7.20 -0.87
C THR A 143 23.42 7.59 -1.45
N PRO A 144 23.38 8.30 -2.60
CA PRO A 144 22.14 8.87 -3.11
C PRO A 144 21.33 7.81 -3.87
N ARG A 145 20.16 7.45 -3.31
CA ARG A 145 19.14 6.65 -4.02
C ARG A 145 18.08 7.49 -4.70
N GLN A 146 17.87 8.71 -4.23
CA GLN A 146 16.91 9.65 -4.79
C GLN A 146 17.58 10.99 -5.07
N LEU A 147 17.16 11.63 -6.15
CA LEU A 147 17.51 13.00 -6.48
C LEU A 147 16.21 13.74 -6.80
N PHE A 148 16.04 14.94 -6.25
CA PHE A 148 14.91 15.82 -6.57
C PHE A 148 15.45 17.10 -7.17
N VAL A 149 15.00 17.46 -8.38
CA VAL A 149 15.40 18.69 -9.06
C VAL A 149 14.19 19.61 -9.13
N ASN A 150 14.28 20.77 -8.48
CA ASN A 150 13.18 21.72 -8.30
C ASN A 150 11.91 21.08 -7.71
N GLY A 151 12.08 20.17 -6.74
CA GLY A 151 10.98 19.44 -6.10
C GLY A 151 10.40 18.27 -6.93
N VAL A 152 10.98 17.96 -8.09
CA VAL A 152 10.53 16.84 -8.92
C VAL A 152 11.53 15.67 -8.82
N ARG A 153 11.05 14.50 -8.38
CA ARG A 153 11.82 13.25 -8.29
C ARG A 153 12.43 12.90 -9.65
N ALA A 154 13.75 12.73 -9.71
CA ALA A 154 14.48 12.17 -10.84
C ALA A 154 14.46 10.64 -10.79
N THR A 155 14.65 10.00 -11.93
CA THR A 155 14.65 8.54 -12.06
C THR A 155 16.10 8.05 -12.06
N PRO A 156 16.48 7.03 -11.26
CA PRO A 156 17.76 6.36 -11.50
C PRO A 156 17.80 5.87 -12.95
N ALA A 157 18.91 6.02 -13.65
CA ALA A 157 18.99 5.60 -15.06
C ALA A 157 18.68 4.11 -15.18
N ARG A 158 17.73 3.75 -16.05
CA ARG A 158 17.10 2.41 -16.08
C ARG A 158 17.23 1.74 -17.43
N GLY A 159 17.59 0.45 -17.39
CA GLY A 159 17.64 -0.42 -18.56
C GLY A 159 16.33 -1.18 -18.80
N GLY A 160 16.34 -1.99 -19.85
CA GLY A 160 15.23 -2.90 -20.16
C GLY A 160 15.16 -4.13 -19.25
N ALA A 161 14.04 -4.84 -19.32
CA ALA A 161 13.85 -6.13 -18.67
C ALA A 161 14.75 -7.22 -19.28
N CYS A 162 15.10 -8.21 -18.47
CA CYS A 162 15.81 -9.41 -18.90
C CYS A 162 14.99 -10.65 -18.56
N ALA A 163 14.46 -11.34 -19.56
CA ALA A 163 13.62 -12.52 -19.35
C ALA A 163 14.42 -13.69 -18.73
N ALA A 164 13.73 -14.57 -18.00
CA ALA A 164 14.33 -15.77 -17.37
C ALA A 164 15.11 -16.68 -18.34
N SER A 165 14.76 -16.70 -19.64
CA SER A 165 15.52 -17.44 -20.65
C SER A 165 16.94 -16.91 -20.88
N VAL A 166 17.26 -15.72 -20.36
CA VAL A 166 18.57 -15.06 -20.42
C VAL A 166 19.11 -14.84 -19.01
N CYS A 167 18.31 -14.24 -18.13
CA CYS A 167 18.64 -14.02 -16.72
C CYS A 167 18.01 -15.13 -15.86
N ASP A 168 18.60 -16.31 -15.91
CA ASP A 168 18.19 -17.46 -15.11
C ASP A 168 18.75 -17.36 -13.69
N ALA A 169 17.96 -17.79 -12.71
CA ALA A 169 18.34 -17.72 -11.30
C ALA A 169 19.42 -18.75 -10.97
N THR A 170 20.46 -18.32 -10.27
CA THR A 170 21.55 -19.17 -9.77
C THR A 170 21.63 -19.08 -8.25
N LYS A 171 22.47 -19.91 -7.63
CA LYS A 171 22.66 -19.89 -6.17
C LYS A 171 23.10 -18.53 -5.62
N THR A 172 23.86 -17.74 -6.38
CA THR A 172 24.48 -16.49 -5.90
C THR A 172 24.08 -15.23 -6.68
N GLY A 173 23.23 -15.37 -7.70
CA GLY A 173 22.76 -14.27 -8.53
C GLY A 173 22.06 -14.79 -9.78
N MET A 174 22.33 -14.23 -10.96
CA MET A 174 21.70 -14.63 -12.22
C MET A 174 22.70 -14.78 -13.37
N THR A 175 22.31 -15.48 -14.44
CA THR A 175 23.03 -15.45 -15.74
C THR A 175 22.67 -14.20 -16.55
N GLY A 176 23.13 -14.11 -17.80
CA GLY A 176 22.71 -13.08 -18.75
C GLY A 176 23.57 -11.83 -18.78
N ALA A 177 24.67 -11.77 -18.02
CA ALA A 177 25.53 -10.59 -17.94
C ALA A 177 26.12 -10.18 -19.30
N LYS A 178 26.37 -11.12 -20.21
CA LYS A 178 26.86 -10.79 -21.56
C LYS A 178 25.74 -10.27 -22.45
N ALA A 179 24.58 -10.93 -22.41
CA ALA A 179 23.44 -10.58 -23.25
C ALA A 179 22.86 -9.21 -22.91
N THR A 180 22.91 -8.81 -21.64
CA THR A 180 22.49 -7.47 -21.17
C THR A 180 23.57 -6.41 -21.33
N GLY A 181 24.81 -6.80 -21.66
CA GLY A 181 25.98 -5.90 -21.75
C GLY A 181 26.61 -5.55 -20.41
N ILE A 182 26.06 -6.02 -19.29
CA ILE A 182 26.57 -5.76 -17.93
C ILE A 182 28.01 -6.23 -17.74
N ALA A 183 28.42 -7.29 -18.44
CA ALA A 183 29.80 -7.79 -18.43
C ALA A 183 30.82 -6.76 -18.93
N ASP A 184 30.39 -5.78 -19.73
CA ASP A 184 31.22 -4.74 -20.33
C ASP A 184 31.00 -3.36 -19.68
N TRP A 185 30.11 -3.24 -18.70
CA TRP A 185 29.87 -1.97 -18.02
C TRP A 185 31.12 -1.51 -17.28
N LYS A 186 31.32 -0.19 -17.24
CA LYS A 186 32.46 0.42 -16.57
C LYS A 186 32.47 0.04 -15.08
N ARG A 187 31.30 -0.01 -14.46
CA ARG A 187 31.11 -0.25 -13.02
C ARG A 187 29.83 -1.03 -12.73
N PRO A 188 29.76 -2.33 -13.08
CA PRO A 188 28.58 -3.14 -12.84
C PRO A 188 28.22 -3.20 -11.35
N THR A 189 29.19 -3.04 -10.44
CA THR A 189 28.96 -3.10 -8.99
C THR A 189 28.26 -1.89 -8.37
N ASP A 190 28.10 -0.81 -9.14
CA ASP A 190 27.26 0.32 -8.72
C ASP A 190 25.79 0.11 -9.09
N ALA A 191 25.52 -0.83 -10.00
CA ALA A 191 24.19 -1.09 -10.49
C ALA A 191 23.42 -2.07 -9.60
N GLU A 192 22.10 -1.99 -9.72
CA GLU A 192 21.14 -2.78 -8.97
C GLU A 192 20.20 -3.51 -9.92
N ALA A 193 19.86 -4.76 -9.58
CA ALA A 193 18.81 -5.50 -10.26
C ALA A 193 17.50 -5.35 -9.49
N VAL A 194 16.46 -4.89 -10.20
CA VAL A 194 15.09 -4.86 -9.68
C VAL A 194 14.32 -6.06 -10.21
N ILE A 195 13.86 -6.89 -9.30
CA ILE A 195 13.26 -8.19 -9.61
C ILE A 195 11.89 -8.27 -8.96
N LYS A 196 10.88 -8.66 -9.74
CA LYS A 196 9.50 -8.80 -9.26
C LYS A 196 9.09 -10.26 -9.32
N VAL A 197 8.57 -10.77 -8.21
CA VAL A 197 8.08 -12.13 -8.10
C VAL A 197 6.72 -12.08 -7.40
N ARG A 198 5.64 -12.17 -8.18
CA ARG A 198 4.27 -12.09 -7.70
C ARG A 198 3.93 -10.79 -6.97
N TRP A 199 3.77 -10.86 -5.64
CA TRP A 199 3.55 -9.72 -4.74
C TRP A 199 4.85 -9.18 -4.13
N ARG A 200 6.00 -9.76 -4.48
CA ARG A 200 7.31 -9.38 -3.94
C ARG A 200 8.07 -8.50 -4.90
N ASN A 201 8.89 -7.64 -4.32
CA ASN A 201 9.83 -6.80 -5.03
C ASN A 201 11.21 -6.91 -4.38
N TYR A 202 12.25 -7.06 -5.21
CA TYR A 202 13.62 -7.17 -4.75
C TYR A 202 14.49 -6.12 -5.43
N HIS A 203 15.33 -5.48 -4.64
CA HIS A 203 16.38 -4.59 -5.11
C HIS A 203 17.70 -5.08 -4.55
N CYS A 204 18.47 -5.79 -5.37
CA CYS A 204 19.76 -6.35 -4.97
C CYS A 204 20.88 -5.77 -5.83
N ARG A 205 21.88 -5.17 -5.18
CA ARG A 205 23.08 -4.66 -5.84
C ARG A 205 23.88 -5.80 -6.46
N ILE A 206 24.49 -5.52 -7.60
CA ILE A 206 25.45 -6.43 -8.22
C ILE A 206 26.75 -6.39 -7.40
N ALA A 207 27.15 -7.53 -6.85
CA ALA A 207 28.41 -7.69 -6.12
C ALA A 207 29.59 -7.97 -7.05
N GLY A 208 29.33 -8.54 -8.23
CA GLY A 208 30.37 -8.78 -9.23
C GLY A 208 29.85 -9.48 -10.47
N VAL A 209 30.70 -9.54 -11.50
CA VAL A 209 30.39 -10.20 -12.77
C VAL A 209 31.56 -11.10 -13.15
N SER A 210 31.27 -12.34 -13.55
CA SER A 210 32.25 -13.31 -14.02
C SER A 210 31.69 -14.11 -15.19
N GLY A 211 32.28 -13.94 -16.37
CA GLY A 211 31.77 -14.57 -17.59
C GLY A 211 30.36 -14.08 -17.90
N ASP A 212 29.38 -14.98 -17.88
CA ASP A 212 27.97 -14.65 -18.09
C ASP A 212 27.17 -14.50 -16.78
N THR A 213 27.79 -14.79 -15.63
CA THR A 213 27.12 -14.74 -14.33
C THR A 213 27.31 -13.37 -13.67
N MET A 214 26.21 -12.76 -13.24
CA MET A 214 26.18 -11.65 -12.29
C MET A 214 25.88 -12.19 -10.89
N THR A 215 26.75 -11.90 -9.93
CA THR A 215 26.56 -12.23 -8.52
C THR A 215 25.95 -11.04 -7.82
N PHE A 216 24.96 -11.27 -6.96
CA PHE A 216 24.30 -10.21 -6.18
C PHE A 216 24.81 -10.19 -4.73
N ALA A 217 24.66 -9.03 -4.08
CA ALA A 217 25.00 -8.83 -2.68
C ALA A 217 24.24 -9.82 -1.77
N GLN A 218 24.91 -10.26 -0.70
CA GLN A 218 24.38 -11.18 0.29
C GLN A 218 24.36 -10.48 1.66
N PRO A 219 23.26 -10.52 2.42
CA PRO A 219 22.20 -11.51 2.31
C PRO A 219 21.01 -11.15 1.41
N CYS A 220 20.99 -10.01 0.69
CA CYS A 220 19.85 -9.63 -0.18
C CYS A 220 19.37 -10.78 -1.07
N TRP A 221 20.29 -11.38 -1.84
CA TRP A 221 19.92 -12.48 -2.72
C TRP A 221 19.47 -13.72 -1.96
N THR A 222 20.19 -14.18 -0.93
CA THR A 222 19.75 -15.31 -0.10
C THR A 222 18.42 -15.08 0.63
N ASN A 223 18.06 -13.83 0.90
CA ASN A 223 16.78 -13.46 1.50
C ASN A 223 15.65 -13.43 0.45
N SER A 224 15.97 -13.06 -0.80
CA SER A 224 15.03 -13.07 -1.92
C SER A 224 14.83 -14.46 -2.54
N ALA A 225 15.87 -15.27 -2.64
CA ALA A 225 15.95 -16.53 -3.36
C ALA A 225 16.05 -17.71 -2.39
N SER A 226 14.90 -18.19 -1.91
CA SER A 226 14.84 -19.40 -1.10
C SER A 226 14.82 -20.65 -2.00
N GLY A 227 16.00 -21.08 -2.46
CA GLY A 227 16.10 -22.14 -3.47
C GLY A 227 17.41 -22.95 -3.45
N THR A 228 17.82 -23.45 -2.28
CA THR A 228 18.73 -24.61 -2.22
C THR A 228 18.08 -25.79 -1.49
N ASP A 229 16.89 -26.21 -1.94
CA ASP A 229 16.12 -27.36 -1.40
C ASP A 229 15.38 -27.13 -0.07
N ARG A 230 14.43 -26.18 -0.03
CA ARG A 230 13.53 -26.02 1.13
C ARG A 230 12.07 -26.15 0.72
N THR A 231 11.56 -27.38 0.66
CA THR A 231 10.12 -27.61 0.86
C THR A 231 9.83 -27.43 2.34
N GLY A 232 9.41 -26.24 2.76
CA GLY A 232 8.83 -26.05 4.08
C GLY A 232 7.50 -26.82 4.24
N PRO A 233 6.99 -26.98 5.46
CA PRO A 233 5.62 -27.47 5.68
C PRO A 233 4.62 -26.59 4.91
N ALA A 234 3.41 -27.11 4.63
CA ALA A 234 2.43 -26.43 3.74
C ALA A 234 2.03 -24.99 4.15
N TRP A 235 2.33 -24.57 5.38
CA TRP A 235 2.11 -23.19 5.84
C TRP A 235 3.27 -22.23 5.52
N ASP A 236 4.45 -22.72 5.13
CA ASP A 236 5.62 -21.91 4.79
C ASP A 236 5.51 -21.40 3.34
N SER A 237 4.67 -20.39 3.17
CA SER A 237 4.51 -19.65 1.91
C SER A 237 5.72 -18.76 1.57
N THR A 238 6.73 -18.70 2.46
CA THR A 238 7.88 -17.81 2.27
C THR A 238 8.86 -18.31 1.21
N THR A 239 8.78 -19.59 0.85
CA THR A 239 9.69 -20.21 -0.12
C THR A 239 9.35 -19.85 -1.58
N VAL A 240 10.20 -19.02 -2.19
CA VAL A 240 10.34 -18.79 -3.64
C VAL A 240 11.40 -19.73 -4.22
N ASP A 241 10.97 -20.76 -4.94
CA ASP A 241 11.85 -21.56 -5.80
C ASP A 241 12.28 -20.73 -7.04
N SER A 242 13.48 -21.02 -7.55
CA SER A 242 14.05 -20.54 -8.81
C SER A 242 13.05 -20.51 -9.98
N THR A 243 12.15 -21.50 -10.07
CA THR A 243 11.10 -21.58 -11.11
C THR A 243 10.09 -20.44 -11.08
N ARG A 244 10.02 -19.65 -10.00
CA ARG A 244 9.12 -18.49 -9.86
C ARG A 244 9.73 -17.18 -10.35
N TYR A 245 11.02 -17.16 -10.65
CA TYR A 245 11.67 -15.98 -11.21
C TYR A 245 11.34 -15.88 -12.71
N SER A 246 10.66 -14.79 -13.10
CA SER A 246 10.37 -14.48 -14.50
C SER A 246 11.52 -13.73 -15.20
N GLY A 247 12.57 -13.38 -14.44
CA GLY A 247 13.76 -12.65 -14.89
C GLY A 247 14.04 -11.43 -14.03
N VAL A 248 14.69 -10.43 -14.60
CA VAL A 248 14.91 -9.10 -14.01
C VAL A 248 13.96 -8.11 -14.66
N ALA A 249 13.24 -7.32 -13.85
CA ALA A 249 12.30 -6.32 -14.36
C ALA A 249 13.03 -5.16 -15.04
N PHE A 250 14.12 -4.68 -14.43
CA PHE A 250 15.09 -3.77 -15.02
C PHE A 250 16.36 -3.72 -14.17
N PHE A 251 17.44 -3.21 -14.76
CA PHE A 251 18.65 -2.81 -14.03
C PHE A 251 18.66 -1.29 -13.90
N GLU A 252 19.22 -0.77 -12.81
CA GLU A 252 19.35 0.67 -12.62
C GLU A 252 20.71 1.09 -12.05
N ASN A 253 20.99 2.39 -12.14
CA ASN A 253 22.21 3.05 -11.67
C ASN A 253 23.51 2.65 -12.40
N ALA A 254 23.51 2.74 -13.73
CA ALA A 254 24.73 2.61 -14.54
C ALA A 254 24.84 3.75 -15.57
N PRO A 255 26.05 4.30 -15.82
CA PRO A 255 26.23 5.38 -16.78
C PRO A 255 25.87 4.98 -18.21
N GLU A 256 25.97 3.69 -18.54
CA GLU A 256 25.54 3.11 -19.81
C GLU A 256 24.02 3.18 -20.03
N LEU A 257 23.24 3.40 -18.97
CA LEU A 257 21.78 3.50 -19.01
C LEU A 257 21.28 4.95 -19.04
N LEU A 258 22.15 5.95 -18.88
CA LEU A 258 21.75 7.36 -18.77
C LEU A 258 21.38 7.92 -20.16
N ASP A 259 20.11 7.82 -20.54
CA ASP A 259 19.68 8.17 -21.90
C ASP A 259 18.38 9.00 -21.99
N GLN A 260 17.56 9.05 -20.93
CA GLN A 260 16.33 9.85 -20.89
C GLN A 260 16.46 11.13 -20.03
N PRO A 261 15.90 12.27 -20.47
CA PRO A 261 15.79 13.46 -19.63
C PRO A 261 15.03 13.18 -18.33
N GLY A 262 15.61 13.59 -17.21
CA GLY A 262 15.13 13.29 -15.87
C GLY A 262 15.83 12.11 -15.19
N GLU A 263 16.74 11.43 -15.89
CA GLU A 263 17.54 10.35 -15.30
C GLU A 263 18.81 10.82 -14.59
N PHE A 264 19.25 10.09 -13.57
CA PHE A 264 20.53 10.29 -12.91
C PHE A 264 21.28 8.98 -12.64
N VAL A 265 22.59 9.08 -12.48
CA VAL A 265 23.49 7.98 -12.10
C VAL A 265 24.41 8.46 -10.99
N HIS A 266 24.62 7.61 -9.99
CA HIS A 266 25.62 7.77 -8.95
C HIS A 266 26.86 6.91 -9.25
N ASP A 267 28.03 7.56 -9.28
CA ASP A 267 29.34 6.91 -9.39
C ASP A 267 30.02 6.93 -8.01
N SER A 268 29.99 5.80 -7.31
CA SER A 268 30.53 5.67 -5.95
C SER A 268 32.06 5.80 -5.81
N ALA A 269 32.84 5.63 -6.89
CA ALA A 269 34.30 5.74 -6.88
C ALA A 269 34.75 7.20 -6.97
N THR A 270 34.00 8.02 -7.69
CA THR A 270 34.24 9.46 -7.77
C THR A 270 33.38 10.26 -6.78
N HIS A 271 32.41 9.61 -6.13
CA HIS A 271 31.41 10.21 -5.24
C HIS A 271 30.63 11.34 -5.93
N THR A 272 30.15 11.06 -7.15
CA THR A 272 29.44 12.04 -7.98
C THR A 272 28.07 11.54 -8.43
N ILE A 273 27.13 12.48 -8.62
CA ILE A 273 25.90 12.26 -9.37
C ILE A 273 26.05 12.93 -10.73
N THR A 274 25.67 12.22 -11.78
CA THR A 274 25.45 12.77 -13.12
C THR A 274 23.98 12.72 -13.45
N TYR A 275 23.40 13.85 -13.85
CA TYR A 275 21.98 14.05 -14.14
C TYR A 275 21.78 14.55 -15.56
N LEU A 276 20.81 13.97 -16.29
CA LEU A 276 20.39 14.44 -17.61
C LEU A 276 19.16 15.35 -17.46
N PRO A 277 19.28 16.68 -17.60
CA PRO A 277 18.19 17.58 -17.26
C PRO A 277 16.96 17.43 -18.15
N ARG A 278 15.78 17.60 -17.56
CA ARG A 278 14.53 17.71 -18.32
C ARG A 278 14.49 19.00 -19.11
N LYS A 279 13.64 19.01 -20.14
CA LYS A 279 13.37 20.23 -20.91
C LYS A 279 12.94 21.38 -19.97
N GLY A 280 13.70 22.47 -19.99
CA GLY A 280 13.42 23.67 -19.19
C GLY A 280 14.18 23.75 -17.87
N GLU A 281 14.83 22.68 -17.41
CA GLU A 281 15.66 22.71 -16.21
C GLU A 281 17.03 23.37 -16.49
N ASN A 282 17.38 24.38 -15.70
CA ASN A 282 18.69 25.02 -15.74
C ASN A 282 19.47 24.69 -14.47
N MET A 283 20.41 23.75 -14.57
CA MET A 283 21.20 23.26 -13.43
C MET A 283 22.10 24.31 -12.78
N ARG A 284 22.33 25.47 -13.40
CA ARG A 284 23.04 26.59 -12.75
C ARG A 284 22.22 27.27 -11.66
N HIS A 285 20.89 27.12 -11.71
CA HIS A 285 19.94 27.75 -10.80
C HIS A 285 18.98 26.77 -10.14
N ALA A 286 19.00 25.50 -10.56
CA ALA A 286 18.12 24.48 -10.01
C ALA A 286 18.48 24.15 -8.56
N THR A 287 17.47 23.86 -7.76
CA THR A 287 17.64 23.27 -6.44
C THR A 287 17.62 21.76 -6.58
N ALA A 288 18.77 21.12 -6.39
CA ALA A 288 18.89 19.67 -6.42
C ALA A 288 19.08 19.13 -4.99
N VAL A 289 18.22 18.22 -4.54
CA VAL A 289 18.22 17.69 -3.16
C VAL A 289 18.34 16.16 -3.20
N THR A 290 19.20 15.60 -2.35
CA THR A 290 19.24 14.17 -2.06
C THR A 290 18.88 13.94 -0.59
N PRO A 291 18.02 12.97 -0.26
CA PRO A 291 17.79 12.56 1.12
C PRO A 291 19.08 12.11 1.82
N ALA A 292 19.25 12.45 3.10
CA ALA A 292 20.43 12.11 3.90
C ALA A 292 20.07 11.50 5.26
N THR A 293 19.13 12.12 5.97
CA THR A 293 18.67 11.71 7.30
C THR A 293 17.43 10.83 7.18
N GLU A 294 17.43 9.67 7.84
CA GLU A 294 16.30 8.72 7.74
C GLU A 294 15.08 9.10 8.58
N GLN A 295 15.30 9.57 9.81
CA GLN A 295 14.24 9.90 10.76
C GLN A 295 14.27 11.38 11.10
N LEU A 296 13.12 12.05 11.01
CA LEU A 296 13.00 13.49 11.29
C LEU A 296 12.43 13.75 12.68
N VAL A 297 11.52 12.90 13.15
CA VAL A 297 10.97 12.90 14.51
C VAL A 297 10.88 11.47 15.02
N THR A 298 11.32 11.25 16.27
CA THR A 298 11.00 10.03 17.02
C THR A 298 10.26 10.38 18.30
N VAL A 299 9.25 9.60 18.64
CA VAL A 299 8.51 9.70 19.89
C VAL A 299 8.69 8.38 20.65
N ASP A 300 9.43 8.40 21.73
CA ASP A 300 9.90 7.22 22.45
C ASP A 300 9.30 7.18 23.86
N GLY A 301 8.24 6.38 24.04
CA GLY A 301 7.57 6.18 25.32
C GLY A 301 6.89 7.42 25.90
N ALA A 302 6.67 8.46 25.08
CA ALA A 302 5.98 9.69 25.48
C ALA A 302 4.46 9.51 25.42
N HIS A 303 3.73 10.33 26.18
CA HIS A 303 2.28 10.38 26.13
C HIS A 303 1.73 11.80 25.98
N ASP A 304 0.51 11.92 25.44
CA ASP A 304 -0.19 13.19 25.26
C ASP A 304 0.64 14.22 24.45
N VAL A 305 1.32 13.75 23.40
CA VAL A 305 2.10 14.58 22.47
C VAL A 305 1.27 14.89 21.23
N ALA A 306 1.17 16.17 20.85
CA ALA A 306 0.51 16.59 19.61
C ALA A 306 1.52 17.19 18.62
N ILE A 307 1.43 16.81 17.35
CA ILE A 307 2.23 17.32 16.23
C ILE A 307 1.23 17.81 15.17
N ARG A 308 1.15 19.13 14.95
CA ARG A 308 0.06 19.74 14.15
C ARG A 308 0.57 20.67 13.05
N GLY A 309 0.18 20.41 11.79
CA GLY A 309 0.48 21.33 10.68
C GLY A 309 1.93 21.31 10.21
N ILE A 310 2.70 20.27 10.53
CA ILE A 310 4.14 20.19 10.26
C ILE A 310 4.40 19.30 9.05
N GLY A 311 5.25 19.77 8.13
CA GLY A 311 5.70 19.00 6.97
C GLY A 311 6.97 18.19 7.24
N PHE A 312 7.08 17.05 6.56
CA PHE A 312 8.21 16.13 6.59
C PHE A 312 8.66 15.87 5.15
N ALA A 313 9.93 16.14 4.83
CA ALA A 313 10.44 15.99 3.48
C ALA A 313 11.86 15.44 3.41
N TYR A 314 12.18 14.79 2.29
CA TYR A 314 13.53 14.35 1.94
C TYR A 314 14.19 13.47 3.01
N ALA A 315 13.42 12.65 3.72
CA ALA A 315 13.97 11.63 4.61
C ALA A 315 14.46 10.42 3.81
N ALA A 316 15.63 9.89 4.16
CA ALA A 316 16.27 8.77 3.46
C ALA A 316 15.74 7.40 3.91
N TYR A 317 16.08 6.36 3.14
CA TYR A 317 16.01 4.96 3.58
C TYR A 317 17.26 4.24 3.07
N ARG A 318 18.14 3.85 3.99
CA ARG A 318 19.51 3.41 3.68
C ARG A 318 19.67 1.91 3.60
N GLN A 319 18.75 1.12 4.14
CA GLN A 319 18.87 -0.35 4.12
C GLN A 319 19.13 -0.90 2.71
N PRO A 320 18.44 -0.42 1.65
CA PRO A 320 18.67 -0.91 0.29
C PRO A 320 20.08 -0.64 -0.26
N ASP A 321 20.83 0.31 0.32
CA ASP A 321 22.23 0.57 -0.05
C ASP A 321 23.23 -0.38 0.60
N THR A 322 22.81 -1.15 1.61
CA THR A 322 23.65 -2.12 2.32
C THR A 322 23.70 -3.45 1.56
N ASP A 323 24.39 -4.46 2.10
CA ASP A 323 24.37 -5.81 1.53
C ASP A 323 23.06 -6.57 1.83
N GLU A 324 22.25 -6.08 2.79
CA GLU A 324 20.88 -6.55 3.02
C GLU A 324 19.97 -6.26 1.82
N GLY A 325 20.26 -5.15 1.11
CA GLY A 325 19.44 -4.66 0.01
C GLY A 325 17.96 -4.49 0.40
N TYR A 326 17.09 -4.62 -0.59
CA TYR A 326 15.65 -4.72 -0.36
C TYR A 326 15.18 -6.12 -0.75
N ALA A 327 15.10 -7.02 0.23
CA ALA A 327 14.50 -8.34 0.04
C ALA A 327 13.04 -8.34 0.51
N GLY A 328 12.16 -7.70 -0.27
CA GLY A 328 10.75 -7.53 0.05
C GLY A 328 9.99 -8.85 0.21
N MET A 329 9.31 -9.03 1.33
CA MET A 329 8.49 -10.21 1.62
C MET A 329 7.02 -9.98 1.30
N GLN A 330 6.44 -8.92 1.87
CA GLN A 330 5.05 -8.49 1.65
C GLN A 330 4.83 -7.12 2.28
N ALA A 331 4.01 -6.29 1.63
CA ALA A 331 3.57 -4.98 2.14
C ALA A 331 4.72 -4.02 2.50
N GLY A 332 5.88 -4.19 1.88
CA GLY A 332 7.04 -3.34 2.09
C GLY A 332 7.94 -3.77 3.26
N LEU A 333 7.61 -4.87 3.95
CA LEU A 333 8.49 -5.47 4.94
C LEU A 333 9.56 -6.31 4.26
N THR A 334 10.81 -6.11 4.66
CA THR A 334 11.96 -6.85 4.14
C THR A 334 12.41 -7.95 5.10
N LEU A 335 13.07 -8.98 4.59
CA LEU A 335 13.83 -9.93 5.41
C LEU A 335 15.27 -9.45 5.60
N THR A 336 15.72 -9.37 6.86
CA THR A 336 17.09 -8.95 7.23
C THR A 336 17.73 -9.84 8.30
N GLY A 337 19.03 -9.65 8.57
CA GLY A 337 19.77 -10.43 9.56
C GLY A 337 19.73 -9.94 11.01
N ALA A 338 19.12 -8.79 11.33
CA ALA A 338 19.35 -8.15 12.64
C ALA A 338 18.13 -7.56 13.39
N THR A 339 16.96 -7.35 12.77
CA THR A 339 15.89 -6.52 13.39
C THR A 339 14.45 -6.97 13.10
N GLY A 340 13.68 -7.36 14.11
CA GLY A 340 12.24 -7.66 14.01
C GLY A 340 11.80 -8.96 14.70
N PRO A 341 10.60 -9.47 14.41
CA PRO A 341 10.24 -10.86 14.65
C PRO A 341 10.90 -11.79 13.62
N VAL A 342 11.25 -12.98 14.09
CA VAL A 342 12.03 -13.95 13.34
C VAL A 342 11.11 -14.84 12.50
N ASP A 343 11.40 -14.99 11.22
CA ASP A 343 10.81 -15.99 10.35
C ASP A 343 11.29 -17.40 10.69
N HIS A 344 10.73 -18.42 10.03
CA HIS A 344 11.09 -19.81 10.33
C HIS A 344 12.53 -20.19 9.92
N SER A 345 13.22 -19.33 9.18
CA SER A 345 14.62 -19.48 8.78
C SER A 345 15.59 -18.70 9.69
N GLY A 346 15.11 -18.05 10.75
CA GLY A 346 15.99 -17.30 11.66
C GLY A 346 16.25 -15.85 11.22
N ARG A 347 15.55 -15.34 10.19
CA ARG A 347 15.70 -13.98 9.65
C ARG A 347 14.61 -13.07 10.16
N TYR A 348 14.82 -11.77 10.14
CA TYR A 348 13.90 -10.83 10.74
C TYR A 348 13.03 -10.08 9.74
N TYR A 349 11.75 -9.88 10.06
CA TYR A 349 10.89 -8.94 9.33
C TYR A 349 11.19 -7.50 9.77
N THR A 350 11.69 -6.70 8.84
CA THR A 350 12.09 -5.31 9.09
C THR A 350 11.21 -4.35 8.30
N LYS A 351 10.68 -3.34 8.99
CA LYS A 351 9.94 -2.22 8.39
C LYS A 351 10.92 -1.27 7.67
N PRO A 352 10.49 -0.54 6.63
CA PRO A 352 11.30 0.54 6.07
C PRO A 352 11.52 1.63 7.12
N SER A 353 12.55 2.46 6.94
CA SER A 353 12.68 3.66 7.76
C SER A 353 11.59 4.68 7.41
N ALA A 354 11.21 5.52 8.37
CA ALA A 354 10.15 6.50 8.22
C ALA A 354 10.55 7.89 8.74
N ALA A 355 9.94 8.92 8.16
CA ALA A 355 10.19 10.30 8.57
C ALA A 355 9.74 10.58 10.02
N LEU A 356 8.65 9.94 10.46
CA LEU A 356 8.14 10.01 11.83
C LEU A 356 7.94 8.60 12.40
N THR A 357 8.45 8.35 13.61
CA THR A 357 8.21 7.07 14.30
C THR A 357 7.74 7.30 15.73
N VAL A 358 6.74 6.53 16.16
CA VAL A 358 6.25 6.45 17.54
C VAL A 358 6.50 5.04 18.06
N HIS A 359 7.30 4.93 19.10
CA HIS A 359 7.60 3.68 19.80
C HIS A 359 6.97 3.73 21.20
N GLY A 360 6.03 2.82 21.49
CA GLY A 360 5.41 2.72 22.82
C GLY A 360 4.68 3.99 23.30
N GLY A 361 4.21 4.84 22.37
CA GLY A 361 3.55 6.09 22.69
C GLY A 361 2.10 5.91 23.12
N ARG A 362 1.52 6.89 23.83
CA ARG A 362 0.09 6.90 24.19
C ARG A 362 -0.54 8.27 23.95
N HIS A 363 -1.71 8.34 23.32
CA HIS A 363 -2.32 9.64 22.95
C HIS A 363 -1.38 10.54 22.12
N VAL A 364 -0.56 9.94 21.26
CA VAL A 364 0.27 10.69 20.33
C VAL A 364 -0.58 11.03 19.11
N THR A 365 -0.77 12.32 18.84
CA THR A 365 -1.60 12.80 17.74
C THR A 365 -0.74 13.52 16.70
N VAL A 366 -0.78 13.05 15.45
CA VAL A 366 -0.22 13.74 14.29
C VAL A 366 -1.39 14.21 13.43
N ASP A 367 -1.55 15.52 13.26
CA ASP A 367 -2.74 16.09 12.61
C ASP A 367 -2.38 17.19 11.60
N GLY A 368 -2.98 17.15 10.42
CA GLY A 368 -2.72 18.18 9.40
C GLY A 368 -1.27 18.20 8.89
N ALA A 369 -0.56 17.08 8.95
CA ALA A 369 0.84 16.98 8.52
C ALA A 369 0.95 16.71 7.01
N SER A 370 2.13 16.99 6.43
CA SER A 370 2.41 16.66 5.03
C SER A 370 3.70 15.84 4.91
N PHE A 371 3.64 14.66 4.30
CA PHE A 371 4.78 13.77 4.05
C PHE A 371 5.07 13.76 2.56
N THR A 372 6.25 14.27 2.16
CA THR A 372 6.57 14.51 0.75
C THR A 372 8.00 14.11 0.39
N HIS A 373 8.22 13.58 -0.81
CA HIS A 373 9.58 13.35 -1.34
C HIS A 373 10.45 12.47 -0.43
N LEU A 374 9.89 11.38 0.09
CA LEU A 374 10.60 10.50 1.03
C LEU A 374 11.21 9.31 0.29
N GLY A 375 12.42 8.92 0.71
CA GLY A 375 13.11 7.71 0.28
C GLY A 375 12.63 6.44 1.01
N GLY A 376 11.87 6.60 2.10
CA GLY A 376 11.26 5.52 2.88
C GLY A 376 9.75 5.69 3.04
N ALA A 377 9.25 5.31 4.21
CA ALA A 377 7.86 5.43 4.60
C ALA A 377 7.53 6.81 5.21
N GLY A 378 6.24 7.13 5.32
CA GLY A 378 5.79 8.36 5.96
C GLY A 378 5.92 8.27 7.48
N ALA A 379 5.15 7.38 8.10
CA ALA A 379 5.09 7.24 9.54
C ALA A 379 5.00 5.78 10.03
N ILE A 380 5.49 5.54 11.25
CA ILE A 380 5.41 4.26 11.94
C ILE A 380 4.81 4.45 13.34
N LEU A 381 3.83 3.62 13.71
CA LEU A 381 3.35 3.45 15.09
C LEU A 381 3.62 2.01 15.52
N GLU A 382 4.49 1.78 16.49
CA GLU A 382 4.91 0.42 16.84
C GLU A 382 5.27 0.25 18.32
N ALA A 383 5.73 -0.96 18.68
CA ALA A 383 6.31 -1.29 19.98
C ALA A 383 5.38 -0.93 21.15
N GLY A 384 4.11 -1.30 21.05
CA GLY A 384 3.11 -1.05 22.08
C GLY A 384 2.52 0.36 22.08
N THR A 385 2.56 1.05 20.94
CA THR A 385 1.85 2.32 20.78
C THR A 385 0.35 2.11 20.89
N LYS A 386 -0.32 2.93 21.70
CA LYS A 386 -1.76 2.84 21.97
C LYS A 386 -2.45 4.18 21.85
N ASP A 387 -3.75 4.15 21.53
CA ASP A 387 -4.62 5.33 21.57
C ASP A 387 -4.04 6.53 20.79
N SER A 388 -3.30 6.26 19.72
CA SER A 388 -2.53 7.26 18.97
C SER A 388 -3.01 7.33 17.53
N GLY A 389 -2.83 8.47 16.88
CA GLY A 389 -3.48 8.72 15.59
C GLY A 389 -2.70 9.59 14.64
N ILE A 390 -2.86 9.31 13.35
CA ILE A 390 -2.44 10.16 12.24
C ILE A 390 -3.69 10.56 11.46
N THR A 391 -4.01 11.86 11.46
CA THR A 391 -5.25 12.37 10.91
C THR A 391 -5.06 13.59 10.01
N HIS A 392 -6.00 13.80 9.08
CA HIS A 392 -6.06 14.98 8.20
C HIS A 392 -4.74 15.30 7.47
N SER A 393 -3.92 14.27 7.20
CA SER A 393 -2.57 14.43 6.69
C SER A 393 -2.46 13.99 5.23
N ASP A 394 -1.50 14.58 4.51
CA ASP A 394 -1.22 14.30 3.10
C ASP A 394 0.08 13.50 2.96
N PHE A 395 0.04 12.44 2.16
CA PHE A 395 1.21 11.62 1.81
C PHE A 395 1.35 11.59 0.29
N THR A 396 2.47 12.09 -0.24
CA THR A 396 2.72 12.03 -1.68
C THR A 396 4.18 11.91 -2.05
N ASP A 397 4.47 11.10 -3.08
CA ASP A 397 5.82 10.87 -3.58
C ASP A 397 6.75 10.21 -2.54
N LEU A 398 6.32 9.06 -2.02
CA LEU A 398 7.05 8.22 -1.07
C LEU A 398 7.58 6.97 -1.80
N SER A 399 8.85 6.63 -1.58
CA SER A 399 9.43 5.39 -2.11
C SER A 399 8.78 4.12 -1.53
N SER A 400 8.25 4.18 -0.30
CA SER A 400 7.53 3.09 0.38
C SER A 400 6.09 3.51 0.78
N GLY A 401 5.43 2.73 1.66
CA GLY A 401 4.08 2.99 2.16
C GLY A 401 3.94 4.26 2.99
N ALA A 402 2.72 4.76 3.15
CA ALA A 402 2.42 5.95 3.94
C ALA A 402 2.52 5.68 5.44
N ALA A 403 1.94 4.59 5.92
CA ALA A 403 1.91 4.25 7.34
C ALA A 403 2.13 2.74 7.59
N TYR A 404 2.93 2.44 8.62
CA TYR A 404 3.10 1.11 9.17
C TYR A 404 2.66 1.12 10.64
N ILE A 405 1.63 0.35 10.98
CA ILE A 405 0.98 0.38 12.30
C ILE A 405 1.06 -1.02 12.93
N GLY A 406 1.49 -1.08 14.18
CA GLY A 406 1.68 -2.34 14.89
C GLY A 406 2.89 -3.13 14.43
N ASP A 407 2.89 -4.41 14.77
CA ASP A 407 4.05 -5.29 14.68
C ASP A 407 3.70 -6.68 14.11
N THR A 408 4.71 -7.53 13.91
CA THR A 408 4.54 -8.88 13.33
C THR A 408 4.58 -10.01 14.37
N ASP A 409 4.57 -9.70 15.67
CA ASP A 409 4.38 -10.69 16.74
C ASP A 409 2.87 -10.95 16.96
N PRO A 410 2.37 -12.19 16.81
CA PRO A 410 0.95 -12.50 17.00
C PRO A 410 0.47 -12.38 18.46
N MET A 411 1.35 -12.58 19.44
CA MET A 411 1.00 -12.66 20.87
C MET A 411 2.03 -11.91 21.73
N PRO A 412 2.21 -10.60 21.50
CA PRO A 412 3.18 -9.80 22.25
C PRO A 412 2.78 -9.70 23.73
N ALA A 413 3.75 -9.35 24.58
CA ALA A 413 3.45 -8.92 25.94
C ALA A 413 2.45 -7.73 25.93
N PRO A 414 1.57 -7.58 26.94
CA PRO A 414 0.53 -6.55 26.92
C PRO A 414 1.02 -5.11 26.72
N GLU A 415 2.23 -4.79 27.19
CA GLU A 415 2.89 -3.50 27.02
C GLU A 415 3.41 -3.25 25.60
N LEU A 416 3.61 -4.30 24.81
CA LEU A 416 4.07 -4.26 23.41
C LEU A 416 2.91 -4.42 22.40
N ALA A 417 1.72 -4.78 22.86
CA ALA A 417 0.53 -4.89 22.00
C ALA A 417 0.10 -3.52 21.47
N GLY A 418 -0.05 -3.38 20.15
CA GLY A 418 -0.69 -2.23 19.54
C GLY A 418 -2.21 -2.25 19.77
N GLU A 419 -2.77 -1.13 20.23
CA GLU A 419 -4.20 -1.04 20.51
C GLU A 419 -4.79 0.35 20.21
N ARG A 420 -5.98 0.37 19.60
CA ARG A 420 -6.78 1.60 19.41
C ARG A 420 -6.04 2.72 18.67
N ASN A 421 -5.16 2.34 17.74
CA ASN A 421 -4.49 3.29 16.86
C ASN A 421 -5.43 3.72 15.70
N THR A 422 -5.25 4.94 15.21
CA THR A 422 -6.13 5.55 14.19
C THR A 422 -5.34 6.11 13.00
N PHE A 423 -5.78 5.79 11.80
CA PHE A 423 -5.33 6.43 10.55
C PHE A 423 -6.58 6.91 9.80
N ALA A 424 -6.93 8.20 9.92
CA ALA A 424 -8.21 8.68 9.43
C ALA A 424 -8.18 10.05 8.74
N TYR A 425 -9.05 10.26 7.76
CA TYR A 425 -9.15 11.52 7.01
C TYR A 425 -7.83 11.91 6.29
N ASN A 426 -6.99 10.94 5.95
CA ASN A 426 -5.73 11.19 5.25
C ASN A 426 -5.88 11.02 3.74
N THR A 427 -5.05 11.74 2.98
CA THR A 427 -4.91 11.55 1.53
C THR A 427 -3.56 10.92 1.22
N VAL A 428 -3.53 9.78 0.54
CA VAL A 428 -2.32 9.11 0.08
C VAL A 428 -2.35 9.00 -1.44
N THR A 429 -1.39 9.61 -2.11
CA THR A 429 -1.26 9.55 -3.56
C THR A 429 0.17 9.28 -3.97
N ARG A 430 0.41 8.41 -4.96
CA ARG A 430 1.78 8.10 -5.41
C ARG A 430 2.73 7.72 -4.26
N ALA A 431 2.30 6.80 -3.40
CA ALA A 431 3.18 6.11 -2.45
C ALA A 431 3.73 4.84 -3.10
N ALA A 432 4.75 4.23 -2.49
CA ALA A 432 5.42 3.02 -2.98
C ALA A 432 6.04 3.18 -4.40
N VAL A 433 6.55 4.36 -4.74
CA VAL A 433 7.02 4.65 -6.12
C VAL A 433 8.29 3.91 -6.53
N GLU A 434 9.02 3.34 -5.56
CA GLU A 434 10.22 2.52 -5.79
C GLU A 434 10.00 1.09 -5.28
N TYR A 435 9.55 0.96 -4.05
CA TYR A 435 9.27 -0.33 -3.41
C TYR A 435 7.82 -0.74 -3.68
N THR A 436 7.57 -1.24 -4.89
CA THR A 436 6.21 -1.42 -5.42
C THR A 436 5.37 -2.49 -4.74
N ASP A 437 5.96 -3.32 -3.86
CA ASP A 437 5.27 -4.30 -3.03
C ASP A 437 4.74 -3.72 -1.71
N ALA A 438 5.00 -2.44 -1.42
CA ALA A 438 4.49 -1.77 -0.25
C ALA A 438 2.98 -1.48 -0.38
N ALA A 439 2.23 -1.78 0.68
CA ALA A 439 0.86 -1.29 0.82
C ALA A 439 0.91 0.19 1.23
N ALA A 440 -0.09 0.99 0.85
CA ALA A 440 -0.14 2.38 1.32
C ALA A 440 -0.31 2.47 2.83
N VAL A 441 -1.21 1.66 3.39
CA VAL A 441 -1.34 1.47 4.84
C VAL A 441 -1.15 0.00 5.14
N TRP A 442 -0.10 -0.31 5.90
CA TRP A 442 0.08 -1.63 6.48
C TRP A 442 -0.17 -1.56 7.99
N ALA A 443 -1.05 -2.42 8.49
CA ALA A 443 -1.21 -2.66 9.90
C ALA A 443 -1.01 -4.15 10.18
N GLY A 444 -0.04 -4.49 11.03
CA GLY A 444 0.26 -5.86 11.44
C GLY A 444 -0.75 -6.40 12.45
N TYR A 445 -0.26 -6.95 13.56
CA TYR A 445 -1.09 -7.37 14.69
C TYR A 445 -1.52 -6.17 15.54
N GLU A 446 -2.77 -5.73 15.32
CA GLU A 446 -3.39 -4.58 15.97
C GLU A 446 -4.79 -4.89 16.48
N ALA A 447 -5.19 -4.26 17.60
CA ALA A 447 -6.48 -4.52 18.21
C ALA A 447 -7.29 -3.24 18.42
N GLY A 448 -8.46 -3.15 17.81
CA GLY A 448 -9.28 -1.94 17.82
C GLY A 448 -8.76 -0.83 16.89
N LEU A 449 -7.99 -1.19 15.86
CA LEU A 449 -7.51 -0.27 14.83
C LEU A 449 -8.68 0.43 14.13
N THR A 450 -8.51 1.71 13.80
CA THR A 450 -9.45 2.47 12.95
C THR A 450 -8.73 3.03 11.73
N VAL A 451 -9.06 2.52 10.54
CA VAL A 451 -8.65 3.06 9.25
C VAL A 451 -9.90 3.62 8.55
N ASP A 452 -10.11 4.93 8.69
CA ASP A 452 -11.42 5.55 8.46
C ASP A 452 -11.36 6.78 7.55
N HIS A 453 -12.29 6.92 6.61
CA HIS A 453 -12.39 8.11 5.75
C HIS A 453 -11.06 8.51 5.08
N ASN A 454 -10.21 7.57 4.63
CA ASN A 454 -8.99 7.94 3.90
C ASN A 454 -9.24 7.96 2.39
N THR A 455 -8.52 8.80 1.65
CA THR A 455 -8.46 8.78 0.19
C THR A 455 -7.12 8.22 -0.28
N LEU A 456 -7.14 7.07 -0.94
CA LEU A 456 -5.96 6.36 -1.44
C LEU A 456 -6.04 6.26 -2.97
N ASP A 457 -5.07 6.84 -3.68
CA ASP A 457 -5.06 6.88 -5.15
C ASP A 457 -3.68 6.65 -5.77
N GLN A 458 -3.64 6.09 -6.98
CA GLN A 458 -2.43 5.86 -7.76
C GLN A 458 -1.36 5.04 -7.02
N LEU A 459 -1.75 3.84 -6.58
CA LEU A 459 -0.87 2.93 -5.85
C LEU A 459 -0.47 1.73 -6.72
N PRO A 460 0.80 1.26 -6.63
CA PRO A 460 1.25 0.10 -7.40
C PRO A 460 0.66 -1.22 -6.87
N TYR A 461 0.39 -1.31 -5.57
CA TYR A 461 -0.10 -2.51 -4.90
C TYR A 461 -1.35 -2.21 -4.04
N SER A 462 -1.57 -2.96 -2.96
CA SER A 462 -2.74 -2.86 -2.08
C SER A 462 -2.85 -1.48 -1.42
N GLY A 463 -4.08 -1.00 -1.26
CA GLY A 463 -4.35 0.24 -0.54
C GLY A 463 -4.17 0.08 0.96
N ILE A 464 -4.94 -0.86 1.53
CA ILE A 464 -4.98 -1.13 2.97
C ILE A 464 -4.70 -2.62 3.20
N SER A 465 -3.73 -2.93 4.06
CA SER A 465 -3.41 -4.29 4.51
C SER A 465 -3.54 -4.36 6.02
N VAL A 466 -4.44 -5.19 6.57
CA VAL A 466 -4.63 -5.33 8.03
C VAL A 466 -4.52 -6.79 8.49
N GLY A 467 -3.66 -7.03 9.48
CA GLY A 467 -3.34 -8.35 9.99
C GLY A 467 -2.07 -8.93 9.36
N TRP A 468 -1.61 -10.05 9.93
CA TRP A 468 -0.36 -10.70 9.51
C TRP A 468 -0.38 -12.20 9.82
N GLY A 469 0.64 -12.89 9.30
CA GLY A 469 1.07 -14.21 9.74
C GLY A 469 0.56 -15.40 8.94
N TRP A 470 -0.13 -15.17 7.81
CA TRP A 470 -0.46 -16.23 6.83
C TRP A 470 -1.08 -17.47 7.50
N ASN A 471 -0.69 -18.67 7.06
CA ASN A 471 -1.08 -19.95 7.62
C ASN A 471 -0.40 -20.36 8.94
N GLN A 472 0.29 -19.45 9.65
CA GLN A 472 0.86 -19.78 10.97
C GLN A 472 -0.25 -20.10 11.99
N PRO A 473 -0.18 -21.20 12.76
CA PRO A 473 -1.21 -21.55 13.75
C PRO A 473 -1.51 -20.44 14.78
N GLU A 474 -0.51 -19.64 15.12
CA GLU A 474 -0.58 -18.53 16.07
C GLU A 474 -1.50 -17.41 15.56
N SER A 475 -1.59 -17.21 14.24
CA SER A 475 -2.44 -16.21 13.61
C SER A 475 -3.94 -16.45 13.87
N GLN A 476 -4.35 -17.68 14.22
CA GLN A 476 -5.73 -18.00 14.62
C GLN A 476 -6.07 -17.57 16.06
N LYS A 477 -5.05 -17.27 16.88
CA LYS A 477 -5.19 -16.96 18.32
C LYS A 477 -4.53 -15.64 18.70
N SER A 478 -4.20 -14.82 17.70
CA SER A 478 -3.46 -13.58 17.87
C SER A 478 -4.26 -12.49 18.59
N VAL A 479 -3.62 -11.35 18.81
CA VAL A 479 -4.24 -10.16 19.40
C VAL A 479 -5.23 -9.44 18.48
N LEU A 480 -5.34 -9.81 17.19
CA LEU A 480 -6.23 -9.15 16.22
C LEU A 480 -7.70 -9.25 16.66
N ARG A 481 -8.39 -8.12 16.72
CA ARG A 481 -9.84 -8.03 16.99
C ARG A 481 -10.34 -6.60 16.80
N ASP A 482 -11.65 -6.47 16.60
CA ASP A 482 -12.39 -5.20 16.66
C ASP A 482 -11.85 -4.09 15.73
N ASN A 483 -11.17 -4.47 14.65
CA ASN A 483 -10.59 -3.52 13.69
C ASN A 483 -11.68 -2.95 12.77
N ARG A 484 -11.54 -1.69 12.38
CA ARG A 484 -12.48 -1.00 11.49
C ARG A 484 -11.75 -0.46 10.27
N ILE A 485 -12.19 -0.89 9.10
CA ILE A 485 -11.75 -0.37 7.80
C ILE A 485 -12.99 0.24 7.14
N THR A 486 -13.23 1.52 7.42
CA THR A 486 -14.53 2.16 7.15
C THR A 486 -14.44 3.39 6.26
N ASP A 487 -15.42 3.55 5.38
CA ASP A 487 -15.65 4.76 4.60
C ASP A 487 -14.40 5.27 3.83
N ASN A 488 -13.47 4.39 3.47
CA ASN A 488 -12.29 4.76 2.70
C ASN A 488 -12.65 4.84 1.21
N ARG A 489 -12.04 5.80 0.52
CA ARG A 489 -12.09 5.94 -0.94
C ARG A 489 -10.78 5.47 -1.54
N ILE A 490 -10.81 4.34 -2.26
CA ILE A 490 -9.63 3.67 -2.79
C ILE A 490 -9.77 3.57 -4.31
N THR A 491 -8.94 4.30 -5.05
CA THR A 491 -9.00 4.36 -6.50
C THR A 491 -7.66 4.06 -7.17
N ASN A 492 -7.68 3.43 -8.35
CA ASN A 492 -6.46 3.18 -9.15
C ASN A 492 -5.32 2.52 -8.33
N VAL A 493 -5.64 1.37 -7.75
CA VAL A 493 -4.70 0.57 -6.93
C VAL A 493 -4.42 -0.76 -7.62
N MET A 494 -3.36 -1.46 -7.20
CA MET A 494 -2.88 -2.67 -7.89
C MET A 494 -2.64 -2.39 -9.39
N GLN A 495 -1.98 -1.27 -9.71
CA GLN A 495 -1.84 -0.82 -11.09
C GLN A 495 -1.01 -1.78 -11.94
N VAL A 496 -1.59 -2.21 -13.07
CA VAL A 496 -1.00 -3.19 -14.00
C VAL A 496 0.38 -2.75 -14.52
N LYS A 497 0.58 -1.45 -14.73
CA LYS A 497 1.86 -0.90 -15.21
C LYS A 497 3.03 -1.23 -14.26
N ASP A 498 2.73 -1.46 -12.99
CA ASP A 498 3.72 -1.73 -11.95
C ASP A 498 3.95 -3.25 -11.76
N ALA A 499 3.20 -4.10 -12.47
CA ALA A 499 3.35 -5.56 -12.52
C ALA A 499 3.30 -6.29 -11.18
N GLN A 500 2.83 -5.63 -10.11
CA GLN A 500 2.56 -6.26 -8.81
C GLN A 500 1.18 -6.89 -8.83
N HIS A 501 1.05 -8.12 -8.32
CA HIS A 501 -0.21 -8.85 -8.32
C HIS A 501 -0.37 -9.69 -7.04
N ASP A 502 -1.43 -10.49 -6.92
CA ASP A 502 -1.81 -11.22 -5.68
C ASP A 502 -2.12 -10.31 -4.47
N GLY A 503 -2.92 -9.26 -4.71
CA GLY A 503 -3.32 -8.30 -3.69
C GLY A 503 -4.75 -7.79 -3.90
N GLY A 504 -5.12 -6.73 -3.19
CA GLY A 504 -6.45 -6.11 -3.29
C GLY A 504 -6.49 -4.69 -2.74
N ALA A 505 -7.52 -3.93 -3.10
CA ALA A 505 -7.68 -2.56 -2.56
C ALA A 505 -7.71 -2.56 -1.03
N ILE A 506 -8.40 -3.55 -0.46
CA ILE A 506 -8.33 -3.91 0.97
C ILE A 506 -7.91 -5.38 1.07
N TYR A 507 -6.91 -5.66 1.88
CA TYR A 507 -6.32 -6.98 2.09
C TYR A 507 -6.27 -7.29 3.59
N THR A 508 -6.56 -8.53 3.99
CA THR A 508 -6.48 -8.96 5.39
C THR A 508 -5.81 -10.31 5.57
N GLN A 509 -5.25 -10.56 6.76
CA GLN A 509 -4.71 -11.85 7.20
C GLN A 509 -5.03 -12.16 8.66
N GLY A 510 -5.05 -13.43 9.03
CA GLY A 510 -5.23 -13.87 10.41
C GLY A 510 -6.68 -13.76 10.92
N ALA A 511 -6.99 -14.44 12.02
CA ALA A 511 -8.34 -14.38 12.60
C ALA A 511 -8.57 -13.04 13.31
N GLN A 512 -9.64 -12.30 12.95
CA GLN A 512 -9.88 -10.95 13.46
C GLN A 512 -11.33 -10.77 13.96
N PRO A 513 -11.75 -11.43 15.05
CA PRO A 513 -13.11 -11.33 15.59
C PRO A 513 -13.55 -9.88 15.82
N GLY A 514 -14.78 -9.56 15.42
CA GLY A 514 -15.36 -8.21 15.58
C GLY A 514 -14.92 -7.20 14.52
N THR A 515 -14.04 -7.59 13.58
CA THR A 515 -13.56 -6.70 12.52
C THR A 515 -14.62 -6.44 11.46
N VAL A 516 -14.70 -5.19 11.01
CA VAL A 516 -15.67 -4.72 10.03
C VAL A 516 -14.97 -3.95 8.91
N ILE A 517 -15.31 -4.31 7.67
CA ILE A 517 -14.95 -3.60 6.43
C ILE A 517 -16.25 -3.04 5.85
N SER A 518 -16.49 -1.73 6.01
CA SER A 518 -17.81 -1.16 5.70
C SER A 518 -17.80 0.23 5.08
N GLY A 519 -18.75 0.53 4.20
CA GLY A 519 -18.93 1.86 3.64
C GLY A 519 -17.84 2.31 2.65
N ASN A 520 -16.85 1.47 2.35
CA ASN A 520 -15.74 1.84 1.49
C ASN A 520 -16.20 2.00 0.02
N TYR A 521 -15.60 2.95 -0.70
CA TYR A 521 -15.72 3.10 -2.14
C TYR A 521 -14.43 2.66 -2.82
N ILE A 522 -14.49 1.55 -3.56
CA ILE A 522 -13.37 1.00 -4.33
C ILE A 522 -13.69 1.16 -5.83
N ASN A 523 -12.79 1.80 -6.58
CA ASN A 523 -12.93 1.92 -8.04
C ASN A 523 -11.58 1.67 -8.71
N ARG A 524 -11.52 0.73 -9.66
CA ARG A 524 -10.29 0.37 -10.37
C ARG A 524 -9.19 -0.25 -9.49
N SER A 525 -9.53 -1.31 -8.78
CA SER A 525 -8.53 -2.22 -8.19
C SER A 525 -8.12 -3.27 -9.21
N ALA A 526 -6.84 -3.34 -9.55
CA ALA A 526 -6.27 -4.27 -10.54
C ALA A 526 -6.94 -4.16 -11.93
N TYR A 527 -7.51 -2.99 -12.24
CA TYR A 527 -8.24 -2.78 -13.47
C TYR A 527 -7.31 -2.82 -14.67
N GLY A 528 -7.62 -3.69 -15.63
CA GLY A 528 -6.74 -4.03 -16.75
C GLY A 528 -5.91 -5.29 -16.52
N ASN A 529 -5.84 -5.84 -15.29
CA ASN A 529 -4.97 -6.98 -14.99
C ASN A 529 -5.43 -8.24 -15.73
N THR A 530 -4.57 -8.81 -16.57
CA THR A 530 -4.91 -10.03 -17.30
C THR A 530 -4.92 -11.28 -16.42
N GLU A 531 -4.31 -11.22 -15.24
CA GLU A 531 -4.28 -12.33 -14.29
C GLU A 531 -5.59 -12.41 -13.48
N ARG A 532 -6.06 -13.63 -13.21
CA ARG A 532 -7.28 -13.90 -12.41
C ARG A 532 -7.00 -13.84 -10.90
N ASP A 533 -6.21 -12.87 -10.48
CA ASP A 533 -5.77 -12.66 -9.09
C ASP A 533 -5.94 -11.21 -8.60
N GLY A 534 -6.55 -10.34 -9.41
CA GLY A 534 -6.94 -8.99 -8.98
C GLY A 534 -8.20 -8.99 -8.09
N ASN A 535 -8.11 -8.41 -6.89
CA ASN A 535 -9.21 -8.37 -5.92
C ASN A 535 -9.64 -6.93 -5.56
N GLY A 536 -10.93 -6.75 -5.24
CA GLY A 536 -11.43 -5.59 -4.51
C GLY A 536 -11.10 -5.71 -3.02
N ILE A 537 -11.77 -6.64 -2.34
CA ILE A 537 -11.51 -7.00 -0.94
C ILE A 537 -10.96 -8.43 -0.90
N TYR A 538 -9.74 -8.61 -0.41
CA TYR A 538 -9.05 -9.89 -0.36
C TYR A 538 -8.83 -10.33 1.10
N LEU A 539 -9.63 -11.30 1.54
CA LEU A 539 -9.51 -11.96 2.83
C LEU A 539 -8.55 -13.15 2.68
N ASP A 540 -7.25 -12.86 2.76
CA ASP A 540 -6.21 -13.86 2.55
C ASP A 540 -6.06 -14.80 3.76
N GLU A 541 -5.07 -15.69 3.75
CA GLU A 541 -4.84 -16.78 4.69
C GLU A 541 -5.25 -16.47 6.14
N GLN A 542 -6.11 -17.36 6.65
CA GLN A 542 -6.71 -17.34 7.99
C GLN A 542 -7.64 -16.16 8.33
N SER A 543 -7.90 -15.22 7.41
CA SER A 543 -8.91 -14.18 7.60
C SER A 543 -10.23 -14.77 8.06
N SER A 544 -10.64 -14.49 9.29
CA SER A 544 -11.78 -15.14 9.94
C SER A 544 -12.56 -14.17 10.81
N TYR A 545 -13.88 -14.39 10.91
CA TYR A 545 -14.82 -13.61 11.70
C TYR A 545 -14.93 -12.12 11.27
N ILE A 546 -14.66 -11.84 10.00
CA ILE A 546 -14.70 -10.49 9.42
C ILE A 546 -16.06 -10.26 8.76
N THR A 547 -16.64 -9.09 9.00
CA THR A 547 -17.86 -8.62 8.33
C THR A 547 -17.52 -7.62 7.22
N VAL A 548 -17.86 -7.95 5.98
CA VAL A 548 -17.73 -7.10 4.79
C VAL A 548 -19.10 -6.58 4.38
N GLU A 549 -19.41 -5.31 4.64
CA GLU A 549 -20.76 -4.82 4.42
C GLU A 549 -20.90 -3.43 3.83
N ASN A 550 -21.96 -3.21 3.05
CA ASN A 550 -22.32 -1.88 2.53
C ASN A 550 -21.18 -1.16 1.78
N ASN A 551 -20.26 -1.90 1.16
CA ASN A 551 -19.19 -1.32 0.34
C ASN A 551 -19.68 -1.14 -1.10
N VAL A 552 -19.13 -0.13 -1.80
CA VAL A 552 -19.38 0.11 -3.22
C VAL A 552 -18.10 -0.20 -3.99
N LEU A 553 -18.14 -1.21 -4.85
CA LEU A 553 -16.98 -1.66 -5.61
C LEU A 553 -17.29 -1.62 -7.11
N THR A 554 -16.43 -0.96 -7.87
CA THR A 554 -16.61 -0.79 -9.31
C THR A 554 -15.31 -1.02 -10.08
N ARG A 555 -15.41 -1.52 -11.30
CA ARG A 555 -14.31 -1.66 -12.27
C ARG A 555 -13.14 -2.44 -11.69
N LEU A 556 -13.40 -3.61 -11.12
CA LEU A 556 -12.36 -4.45 -10.52
C LEU A 556 -11.76 -5.40 -11.56
N GLY A 557 -10.47 -5.71 -11.46
CA GLY A 557 -9.80 -6.64 -12.39
C GLY A 557 -10.39 -8.05 -12.40
N TYR A 558 -10.87 -8.54 -11.25
CA TYR A 558 -11.54 -9.83 -11.19
C TYR A 558 -12.52 -9.97 -10.01
N LYS A 559 -12.06 -10.36 -8.82
CA LYS A 559 -12.94 -10.70 -7.69
C LYS A 559 -13.30 -9.46 -6.89
N TRP A 560 -14.57 -9.33 -6.49
CA TRP A 560 -14.97 -8.22 -5.61
C TRP A 560 -14.74 -8.52 -4.14
N VAL A 561 -14.97 -9.77 -3.74
CA VAL A 561 -14.57 -10.31 -2.44
C VAL A 561 -14.05 -11.72 -2.61
N SER A 562 -12.99 -12.06 -1.87
CA SER A 562 -12.43 -13.40 -1.89
C SER A 562 -11.92 -13.80 -0.52
N ASN A 563 -12.13 -15.06 -0.15
CA ASN A 563 -11.36 -15.78 0.85
C ASN A 563 -10.26 -16.56 0.11
N TRP A 564 -9.05 -16.57 0.65
CA TRP A 564 -8.04 -17.49 0.15
C TRP A 564 -8.33 -18.93 0.58
N ALA A 565 -8.59 -19.77 -0.43
CA ALA A 565 -8.91 -21.19 -0.27
C ALA A 565 -9.99 -21.44 0.80
N ASP A 566 -9.90 -22.55 1.54
CA ASP A 566 -10.80 -22.93 2.63
C ASP A 566 -10.31 -22.48 4.02
N TYR A 567 -9.25 -21.66 4.08
CA TYR A 567 -8.64 -21.19 5.33
C TYR A 567 -9.49 -20.16 6.08
N GLY A 568 -10.34 -19.40 5.38
CA GLY A 568 -11.20 -18.39 6.00
C GLY A 568 -12.40 -19.01 6.73
N ILE A 569 -12.64 -18.59 7.98
CA ILE A 569 -13.72 -19.16 8.80
C ILE A 569 -14.73 -18.07 9.19
N LYS A 570 -16.01 -18.35 8.96
CA LYS A 570 -17.14 -17.50 9.42
C LYS A 570 -17.02 -16.02 9.05
N ASN A 571 -16.54 -15.73 7.84
CA ASN A 571 -16.64 -14.39 7.29
C ASN A 571 -18.05 -14.16 6.75
N THR A 572 -18.54 -12.92 6.82
CA THR A 572 -19.86 -12.55 6.30
C THR A 572 -19.71 -11.41 5.31
N ALA A 573 -20.28 -11.54 4.11
CA ALA A 573 -20.39 -10.43 3.17
C ALA A 573 -21.86 -10.08 2.89
N ARG A 574 -22.29 -8.84 3.15
CA ARG A 574 -23.69 -8.44 2.98
C ARG A 574 -23.93 -7.00 2.56
N GLY A 575 -24.99 -6.72 1.81
CA GLY A 575 -25.39 -5.35 1.47
C GLY A 575 -24.41 -4.60 0.57
N ASN A 576 -23.45 -5.28 -0.07
CA ASN A 576 -22.46 -4.63 -0.93
C ASN A 576 -23.04 -4.34 -2.32
N TRP A 577 -22.57 -3.27 -2.98
CA TRP A 577 -22.95 -2.89 -4.34
C TRP A 577 -21.76 -3.04 -5.29
N VAL A 578 -21.91 -3.88 -6.31
CA VAL A 578 -20.82 -4.33 -7.18
C VAL A 578 -21.27 -4.42 -8.63
N ASP A 579 -20.44 -3.98 -9.57
CA ASP A 579 -20.68 -4.12 -11.02
C ASP A 579 -20.28 -5.49 -11.60
N THR A 580 -19.44 -6.26 -10.91
CA THR A 580 -19.06 -7.63 -11.27
C THR A 580 -19.77 -8.68 -10.40
N ASP A 581 -19.87 -9.93 -10.89
CA ASP A 581 -20.34 -11.10 -10.10
C ASP A 581 -19.28 -12.19 -9.97
N ALA A 582 -18.13 -11.81 -9.43
CA ALA A 582 -17.03 -12.75 -9.14
C ALA A 582 -16.70 -12.81 -7.64
N PRO A 583 -17.60 -13.31 -6.77
CA PRO A 583 -17.25 -13.60 -5.38
C PRO A 583 -16.48 -14.92 -5.26
N ALA A 584 -15.62 -15.03 -4.26
CA ALA A 584 -14.95 -16.28 -3.90
C ALA A 584 -14.87 -16.48 -2.38
N MET A 585 -16.02 -16.55 -1.70
CA MET A 585 -16.08 -16.77 -0.25
C MET A 585 -16.06 -18.27 0.10
N ALA A 586 -14.98 -18.96 -0.26
CA ALA A 586 -14.75 -20.35 0.15
C ALA A 586 -14.31 -20.41 1.63
N GLY A 587 -14.68 -21.46 2.37
CA GLY A 587 -14.28 -21.64 3.76
C GLY A 587 -15.43 -21.90 4.74
N THR A 588 -15.11 -22.47 5.90
CA THR A 588 -16.10 -23.06 6.80
C THR A 588 -16.99 -22.00 7.44
N GLY A 589 -18.30 -22.08 7.19
CA GLY A 589 -19.31 -21.24 7.83
C GLY A 589 -19.34 -19.78 7.35
N SER A 590 -18.60 -19.45 6.29
CA SER A 590 -18.69 -18.14 5.65
C SER A 590 -20.01 -17.98 4.90
N THR A 591 -20.60 -16.79 4.92
CA THR A 591 -21.93 -16.52 4.36
C THR A 591 -21.97 -15.26 3.52
N MET A 592 -22.88 -15.25 2.55
CA MET A 592 -23.19 -14.08 1.75
C MET A 592 -24.71 -13.87 1.71
N SER A 593 -25.18 -12.64 1.94
CA SER A 593 -26.60 -12.30 1.84
C SER A 593 -26.78 -10.88 1.33
N ASP A 594 -27.85 -10.60 0.58
CA ASP A 594 -28.25 -9.23 0.20
C ASP A 594 -27.16 -8.41 -0.51
N ASN A 595 -26.23 -9.05 -1.22
CA ASN A 595 -25.26 -8.34 -2.07
C ASN A 595 -25.89 -8.06 -3.44
N HIS A 596 -25.71 -6.85 -3.93
CA HIS A 596 -26.19 -6.39 -5.23
C HIS A 596 -25.03 -6.44 -6.24
N THR A 597 -24.96 -7.51 -7.04
CA THR A 597 -23.91 -7.71 -8.06
C THR A 597 -24.44 -7.45 -9.48
N ARG A 598 -23.55 -7.41 -10.48
CA ARG A 598 -23.86 -7.12 -11.90
C ARG A 598 -24.56 -5.78 -12.14
N LEU A 599 -24.33 -4.79 -11.28
CA LEU A 599 -24.93 -3.46 -11.42
C LEU A 599 -24.53 -2.80 -12.74
N GLU A 600 -25.51 -2.30 -13.49
CA GLU A 600 -25.30 -1.46 -14.68
C GLU A 600 -25.35 0.04 -14.34
N GLU A 601 -25.98 0.38 -13.22
CA GLU A 601 -26.06 1.70 -12.65
C GLU A 601 -25.96 1.60 -11.12
N LEU A 602 -25.25 2.52 -10.47
CA LEU A 602 -25.24 2.58 -9.01
C LEU A 602 -26.55 3.17 -8.51
N PRO A 603 -27.29 2.48 -7.62
CA PRO A 603 -28.51 3.02 -7.03
C PRO A 603 -28.19 4.20 -6.10
N ALA A 604 -29.19 5.03 -5.79
CA ALA A 604 -29.03 6.21 -4.95
C ALA A 604 -28.39 5.92 -3.57
N ALA A 605 -28.68 4.76 -2.98
CA ALA A 605 -28.06 4.32 -1.73
C ALA A 605 -26.54 4.08 -1.89
N ALA A 606 -26.13 3.40 -2.96
CA ALA A 606 -24.72 3.18 -3.27
C ALA A 606 -24.01 4.51 -3.57
N LEU A 607 -24.62 5.40 -4.36
CA LEU A 607 -24.06 6.73 -4.64
C LEU A 607 -23.86 7.53 -3.35
N LYS A 608 -24.83 7.49 -2.43
CA LYS A 608 -24.71 8.15 -1.13
C LYS A 608 -23.52 7.61 -0.35
N THR A 609 -23.41 6.30 -0.20
CA THR A 609 -22.28 5.64 0.47
C THR A 609 -20.95 6.03 -0.18
N ALA A 610 -20.84 5.89 -1.51
CA ALA A 610 -19.61 6.19 -2.22
C ALA A 610 -19.20 7.67 -2.17
N SER A 611 -20.19 8.59 -2.12
CA SER A 611 -19.92 10.03 -1.98
C SER A 611 -19.49 10.44 -0.57
N ALA A 612 -19.89 9.65 0.44
CA ALA A 612 -19.51 9.87 1.82
C ALA A 612 -18.05 9.44 2.10
N ALA A 613 -17.56 8.45 1.35
CA ALA A 613 -16.23 7.88 1.54
C ALA A 613 -15.08 8.82 1.14
N GLY A 614 -13.97 8.70 1.86
CA GLY A 614 -12.72 9.43 1.63
C GLY A 614 -12.48 10.57 2.61
N ALA A 615 -11.27 11.15 2.56
CA ALA A 615 -10.87 12.26 3.43
C ALA A 615 -11.70 13.51 3.18
N HIS A 616 -12.17 13.63 1.94
CA HIS A 616 -13.13 14.62 1.50
C HIS A 616 -14.18 13.95 0.64
N HIS A 617 -15.43 14.41 0.75
CA HIS A 617 -16.48 14.05 -0.19
C HIS A 617 -16.04 14.40 -1.62
N GLY A 618 -16.32 13.54 -2.57
CA GLY A 618 -15.94 13.76 -3.96
C GLY A 618 -16.88 13.08 -4.94
N PRO A 619 -16.81 13.46 -6.23
CA PRO A 619 -17.72 12.93 -7.25
C PRO A 619 -17.57 11.42 -7.35
N VAL A 620 -18.68 10.69 -7.43
CA VAL A 620 -18.69 9.24 -7.68
C VAL A 620 -18.82 9.02 -9.18
N GLU A 621 -17.96 8.16 -9.74
CA GLU A 621 -18.08 7.80 -11.14
C GLU A 621 -19.24 6.84 -11.32
N GLN A 622 -20.31 7.31 -11.97
CA GLN A 622 -21.47 6.50 -12.27
C GLN A 622 -21.11 5.36 -13.25
N LEU A 623 -21.79 4.23 -13.12
CA LEU A 623 -21.74 3.15 -14.10
C LEU A 623 -22.60 3.53 -15.31
N SER A 624 -22.14 3.15 -16.51
CA SER A 624 -22.88 3.41 -17.74
C SER A 624 -23.50 2.11 -18.25
N PRO A 625 -24.73 2.14 -18.79
CA PRO A 625 -25.36 0.95 -19.34
C PRO A 625 -24.47 0.28 -20.39
N ASP A 626 -24.43 -1.05 -20.38
CA ASP A 626 -23.78 -1.85 -21.40
C ASP A 626 -24.79 -2.14 -22.53
N LEU A 627 -24.68 -1.38 -23.62
CA LEU A 627 -25.53 -1.52 -24.80
C LEU A 627 -25.42 -2.92 -25.44
N ALA A 628 -24.30 -3.62 -25.25
CA ALA A 628 -24.06 -4.94 -25.84
C ALA A 628 -24.92 -6.04 -25.21
N ARG A 629 -25.33 -5.89 -23.93
CA ARG A 629 -26.14 -6.89 -23.20
C ARG A 629 -27.48 -7.21 -23.85
N THR A 630 -28.05 -6.24 -24.59
CA THR A 630 -29.32 -6.42 -25.32
C THR A 630 -29.13 -6.78 -26.80
N GLY A 631 -27.88 -6.86 -27.24
CA GLY A 631 -27.52 -7.15 -28.61
C GLY A 631 -27.57 -8.64 -28.94
N THR A 632 -27.21 -8.96 -30.19
CA THR A 632 -27.03 -10.35 -30.65
C THR A 632 -25.57 -10.58 -31.03
N ALA A 633 -24.89 -11.46 -30.30
CA ALA A 633 -23.49 -11.80 -30.55
C ALA A 633 -23.36 -13.01 -31.49
N THR A 634 -22.39 -12.93 -32.41
CA THR A 634 -22.01 -14.00 -33.36
C THR A 634 -20.50 -14.05 -33.50
N GLN A 635 -19.97 -15.18 -33.97
CA GLN A 635 -18.53 -15.36 -34.18
C GLN A 635 -18.24 -16.24 -35.38
N SER A 636 -17.03 -16.16 -35.94
CA SER A 636 -16.62 -16.86 -37.16
C SER A 636 -16.67 -18.38 -37.04
N SER A 637 -16.33 -18.89 -35.86
CA SER A 637 -16.35 -20.32 -35.50
C SER A 637 -16.46 -20.46 -33.99
N THR A 638 -16.83 -21.65 -33.49
CA THR A 638 -17.01 -21.91 -32.05
C THR A 638 -16.12 -23.05 -31.59
N ASP A 639 -15.28 -22.79 -30.59
CA ASP A 639 -14.53 -23.81 -29.86
C ASP A 639 -15.10 -23.95 -28.43
N GLY A 640 -16.09 -24.84 -28.30
CA GLY A 640 -16.78 -25.10 -27.03
C GLY A 640 -17.87 -24.10 -26.67
N ALA A 641 -17.52 -22.83 -26.47
CA ALA A 641 -18.39 -21.84 -25.83
C ALA A 641 -18.96 -20.78 -26.79
N ALA A 642 -20.26 -20.49 -26.71
CA ALA A 642 -20.99 -19.64 -27.67
C ALA A 642 -20.66 -18.15 -27.56
N ALA A 643 -20.80 -17.41 -28.67
CA ALA A 643 -20.49 -15.98 -28.76
C ALA A 643 -21.23 -15.11 -27.72
N ALA A 644 -22.43 -15.51 -27.31
CA ALA A 644 -23.28 -14.76 -26.39
C ALA A 644 -22.68 -14.59 -24.99
N LEU A 645 -21.72 -15.43 -24.58
CA LEU A 645 -21.07 -15.29 -23.28
C LEU A 645 -20.25 -14.00 -23.17
N ALA A 646 -19.75 -13.44 -24.28
CA ALA A 646 -19.06 -12.15 -24.23
C ALA A 646 -20.00 -10.95 -23.97
N ILE A 647 -21.32 -11.14 -23.89
CA ILE A 647 -22.29 -10.06 -23.59
C ILE A 647 -23.24 -10.42 -22.45
N ASP A 648 -22.92 -11.46 -21.66
CA ASP A 648 -23.76 -11.92 -20.54
C ASP A 648 -23.57 -11.08 -19.26
N GLY A 649 -22.56 -10.21 -19.24
CA GLY A 649 -22.22 -9.37 -18.09
C GLY A 649 -21.45 -10.11 -16.99
N ASP A 650 -20.94 -11.31 -17.27
CA ASP A 650 -20.20 -12.15 -16.35
C ASP A 650 -18.75 -12.33 -16.82
N THR A 651 -17.84 -11.55 -16.25
CA THR A 651 -16.40 -11.63 -16.62
C THR A 651 -15.73 -12.94 -16.20
N SER A 652 -16.43 -13.85 -15.53
CA SER A 652 -15.92 -15.17 -15.16
C SER A 652 -16.11 -16.22 -16.27
N THR A 653 -17.09 -16.04 -17.15
CA THR A 653 -17.33 -16.87 -18.35
C THR A 653 -16.44 -16.43 -19.51
N ASP A 654 -16.36 -17.24 -20.57
CA ASP A 654 -15.62 -16.90 -21.78
C ASP A 654 -16.22 -17.51 -23.04
N THR A 655 -15.96 -16.87 -24.18
CA THR A 655 -16.22 -17.40 -25.52
C THR A 655 -14.93 -17.52 -26.31
N ARG A 656 -14.86 -18.52 -27.20
CA ARG A 656 -13.68 -18.79 -28.02
C ARG A 656 -14.04 -19.22 -29.43
N THR A 657 -13.24 -18.74 -30.40
CA THR A 657 -13.23 -19.25 -31.77
C THR A 657 -12.23 -20.40 -31.94
N LEU A 658 -12.35 -21.12 -33.05
CA LEU A 658 -11.25 -21.96 -33.55
C LEU A 658 -10.06 -21.08 -33.93
N SER A 659 -8.87 -21.69 -34.03
CA SER A 659 -7.68 -21.01 -34.54
C SER A 659 -7.75 -20.91 -36.06
N GLU A 660 -7.98 -19.72 -36.59
CA GLU A 660 -8.15 -19.49 -38.02
C GLU A 660 -7.66 -18.10 -38.45
N GLN A 661 -7.38 -17.93 -39.75
CA GLN A 661 -6.97 -16.64 -40.31
C GLN A 661 -8.13 -15.64 -40.23
N GLY A 662 -7.92 -14.53 -39.52
CA GLY A 662 -8.90 -13.46 -39.43
C GLY A 662 -10.14 -13.81 -38.57
N ALA A 663 -9.99 -14.73 -37.62
CA ALA A 663 -11.02 -15.10 -36.65
C ALA A 663 -11.67 -13.86 -36.04
N TRP A 664 -12.98 -13.91 -35.82
CA TRP A 664 -13.73 -12.74 -35.35
C TRP A 664 -14.92 -13.06 -34.46
N TRP A 665 -15.25 -12.09 -33.60
CA TRP A 665 -16.46 -12.00 -32.80
C TRP A 665 -17.16 -10.66 -33.07
N GLN A 666 -18.49 -10.61 -33.08
CA GLN A 666 -19.26 -9.39 -33.35
C GLN A 666 -20.57 -9.34 -32.57
N VAL A 667 -20.96 -8.16 -32.10
CA VAL A 667 -22.29 -7.86 -31.58
C VAL A 667 -23.06 -6.91 -32.50
N ASP A 668 -24.32 -7.24 -32.79
CA ASP A 668 -25.33 -6.33 -33.34
C ASP A 668 -26.09 -5.66 -32.20
N LEU A 669 -26.00 -4.33 -32.07
CA LEU A 669 -26.70 -3.55 -31.04
C LEU A 669 -28.21 -3.37 -31.33
N GLY A 670 -28.71 -3.92 -32.44
CA GLY A 670 -30.10 -3.88 -32.89
C GLY A 670 -30.48 -2.60 -33.64
N SER A 671 -29.84 -1.48 -33.31
CA SER A 671 -29.97 -0.18 -34.00
C SER A 671 -28.64 0.56 -33.98
N VAL A 672 -28.50 1.60 -34.81
CA VAL A 672 -27.38 2.55 -34.65
C VAL A 672 -27.52 3.22 -33.29
N ARG A 673 -26.44 3.23 -32.51
CA ARG A 673 -26.34 3.86 -31.19
C ARG A 673 -25.07 4.70 -31.12
N HIS A 674 -25.10 5.74 -30.30
CA HIS A 674 -23.89 6.44 -29.91
C HIS A 674 -23.05 5.54 -29.00
N VAL A 675 -21.76 5.43 -29.30
CA VAL A 675 -20.78 4.65 -28.55
C VAL A 675 -19.59 5.54 -28.22
N GLY A 676 -19.53 5.98 -26.97
CA GLY A 676 -18.41 6.71 -26.39
C GLY A 676 -17.23 5.79 -26.11
N ARG A 677 -17.47 4.63 -25.47
CA ARG A 677 -16.44 3.71 -25.00
C ARG A 677 -16.76 2.24 -25.27
N ILE A 678 -15.72 1.45 -25.54
CA ILE A 678 -15.76 -0.01 -25.57
C ILE A 678 -14.76 -0.58 -24.57
N GLU A 679 -15.18 -1.52 -23.73
CA GLU A 679 -14.33 -2.25 -22.80
C GLU A 679 -14.26 -3.72 -23.20
N ILE A 680 -13.06 -4.23 -23.47
CA ILE A 680 -12.83 -5.60 -23.94
C ILE A 680 -12.10 -6.37 -22.85
N TRP A 681 -12.80 -7.30 -22.24
CA TRP A 681 -12.27 -8.20 -21.23
C TRP A 681 -11.78 -9.48 -21.90
N ASN A 682 -10.49 -9.75 -21.77
CA ASN A 682 -9.91 -10.95 -22.37
C ASN A 682 -10.35 -12.25 -21.67
N ASP A 683 -10.20 -13.37 -22.36
CA ASP A 683 -10.11 -14.68 -21.70
C ASP A 683 -8.70 -14.84 -21.08
N ALA A 684 -8.67 -15.25 -19.81
CA ALA A 684 -7.44 -15.45 -19.04
C ALA A 684 -6.61 -16.64 -19.53
N SER A 685 -7.24 -17.65 -20.15
CA SER A 685 -6.58 -18.84 -20.70
C SER A 685 -6.17 -18.67 -22.17
N THR A 686 -6.92 -17.86 -22.92
CA THR A 686 -6.71 -17.61 -24.35
C THR A 686 -6.81 -16.12 -24.64
N THR A 687 -5.72 -15.39 -24.45
CA THR A 687 -5.74 -13.93 -24.63
C THR A 687 -5.77 -13.54 -26.11
N THR A 688 -6.83 -12.85 -26.53
CA THR A 688 -6.88 -12.18 -27.85
C THR A 688 -5.74 -11.17 -27.94
N ALA A 689 -4.93 -11.25 -28.99
CA ALA A 689 -3.80 -10.35 -29.21
C ALA A 689 -3.69 -9.90 -30.67
N GLY A 690 -3.27 -8.65 -30.90
CA GLY A 690 -3.09 -8.10 -32.25
C GLY A 690 -4.39 -8.13 -33.06
N PHE A 691 -5.37 -7.33 -32.65
CA PHE A 691 -6.73 -7.37 -33.19
C PHE A 691 -7.26 -5.98 -33.53
N ASP A 692 -8.21 -5.93 -34.44
CA ASP A 692 -8.95 -4.74 -34.80
C ASP A 692 -10.29 -4.71 -34.06
N VAL A 693 -10.63 -3.53 -33.57
CA VAL A 693 -11.96 -3.17 -33.09
C VAL A 693 -12.62 -2.34 -34.18
N ARG A 694 -13.62 -2.94 -34.83
CA ARG A 694 -14.29 -2.37 -36.00
C ARG A 694 -15.71 -1.97 -35.63
N THR A 695 -16.06 -0.75 -35.97
CA THR A 695 -17.40 -0.19 -35.96
C THR A 695 -17.80 0.13 -37.40
N ASP A 696 -19.04 0.57 -37.63
CA ASP A 696 -19.50 0.92 -38.97
C ASP A 696 -18.64 2.02 -39.63
N ASN A 697 -18.08 2.91 -38.82
CA ASN A 697 -17.40 4.13 -39.29
C ASN A 697 -15.91 4.23 -38.88
N LYS A 698 -15.44 3.38 -37.97
CA LYS A 698 -14.06 3.44 -37.43
C LYS A 698 -13.48 2.04 -37.23
N THR A 699 -12.19 1.90 -37.47
CA THR A 699 -11.39 0.74 -37.07
C THR A 699 -10.24 1.23 -36.20
N VAL A 700 -10.05 0.61 -35.04
CA VAL A 700 -8.91 0.85 -34.16
C VAL A 700 -8.14 -0.45 -33.98
N HIS A 701 -6.85 -0.42 -34.31
CA HIS A 701 -5.97 -1.57 -34.09
C HIS A 701 -5.46 -1.56 -32.64
N VAL A 702 -5.60 -2.69 -31.97
CA VAL A 702 -5.03 -2.95 -30.63
C VAL A 702 -3.83 -3.88 -30.79
N SER A 703 -2.65 -3.30 -30.60
CA SER A 703 -1.39 -4.06 -30.56
C SER A 703 -1.22 -4.77 -29.23
N GLY A 704 -0.73 -6.01 -29.26
CA GLY A 704 -0.47 -6.78 -28.04
C GLY A 704 -1.73 -7.47 -27.49
N LYS A 705 -1.63 -7.96 -26.25
CA LYS A 705 -2.68 -8.71 -25.56
C LYS A 705 -3.81 -7.80 -25.07
N ALA A 706 -5.05 -8.22 -25.24
CA ALA A 706 -6.18 -7.58 -24.58
C ALA A 706 -6.03 -7.67 -23.05
N LEU A 707 -6.34 -6.57 -22.36
CA LEU A 707 -6.39 -6.43 -20.90
C LEU A 707 -7.75 -6.88 -20.33
N ARG A 708 -7.92 -6.81 -19.00
CA ARG A 708 -9.22 -7.02 -18.30
C ARG A 708 -9.66 -5.74 -17.55
N PRO A 709 -10.11 -4.70 -18.26
CA PRO A 709 -10.34 -4.62 -19.70
C PRO A 709 -9.30 -3.79 -20.47
N THR A 710 -9.27 -4.01 -21.80
CA THR A 710 -8.77 -3.02 -22.77
C THR A 710 -9.86 -1.95 -22.94
N VAL A 711 -9.51 -0.69 -22.72
CA VAL A 711 -10.45 0.43 -22.82
C VAL A 711 -10.17 1.23 -24.09
N LEU A 712 -11.21 1.45 -24.90
CA LEU A 712 -11.15 2.25 -26.12
C LEU A 712 -12.24 3.32 -26.13
N ASP A 713 -11.83 4.59 -26.11
CA ASP A 713 -12.75 5.70 -26.31
C ASP A 713 -12.86 5.99 -27.81
N LEU A 714 -14.01 5.65 -28.41
CA LEU A 714 -14.22 5.71 -29.85
C LEU A 714 -15.07 6.89 -30.29
N ASN A 715 -16.00 7.35 -29.46
CA ASN A 715 -16.93 8.46 -29.75
C ASN A 715 -17.46 8.42 -31.21
N THR A 716 -18.32 7.43 -31.49
CA THR A 716 -18.85 7.15 -32.84
C THR A 716 -20.27 6.61 -32.78
N ASP A 717 -21.06 6.84 -33.81
CA ASP A 717 -22.34 6.15 -34.00
C ASP A 717 -22.10 4.84 -34.76
N THR A 718 -22.61 3.73 -34.24
CA THR A 718 -22.47 2.40 -34.85
C THR A 718 -23.61 1.48 -34.45
N ARG A 719 -23.95 0.51 -35.31
CA ARG A 719 -24.82 -0.63 -34.99
C ARG A 719 -24.01 -1.87 -34.62
N TYR A 720 -22.83 -2.04 -35.23
CA TYR A 720 -22.00 -3.22 -35.03
C TYR A 720 -20.71 -2.88 -34.29
N VAL A 721 -20.30 -3.78 -33.40
CA VAL A 721 -18.95 -3.80 -32.81
C VAL A 721 -18.35 -5.16 -33.10
N LYS A 722 -17.22 -5.19 -33.80
CA LYS A 722 -16.53 -6.41 -34.21
C LYS A 722 -15.08 -6.43 -33.70
N ILE A 723 -14.71 -7.52 -33.04
CA ILE A 723 -13.34 -7.85 -32.65
C ILE A 723 -12.80 -8.84 -33.67
N GLN A 724 -11.73 -8.51 -34.39
CA GLN A 724 -11.20 -9.33 -35.47
C GLN A 724 -9.68 -9.41 -35.43
N LEU A 725 -9.11 -10.61 -35.49
CA LEU A 725 -7.66 -10.76 -35.60
C LEU A 725 -7.15 -10.26 -36.96
N THR A 726 -5.95 -9.69 -36.96
CA THR A 726 -5.24 -9.35 -38.21
C THR A 726 -4.49 -10.54 -38.81
N GLY A 727 -4.25 -11.59 -38.01
CA GLY A 727 -3.52 -12.81 -38.37
C GLY A 727 -4.29 -14.11 -38.14
N THR A 728 -3.57 -15.23 -38.08
CA THR A 728 -4.12 -16.53 -37.68
C THR A 728 -4.07 -16.68 -36.16
N GLY A 729 -5.19 -17.04 -35.56
CA GLY A 729 -5.27 -17.29 -34.11
C GLY A 729 -6.70 -17.45 -33.65
N ARG A 730 -6.91 -17.32 -32.33
CA ARG A 730 -8.22 -17.41 -31.68
C ARG A 730 -8.64 -16.05 -31.16
N VAL A 731 -9.94 -15.75 -31.25
CA VAL A 731 -10.55 -14.69 -30.44
C VAL A 731 -11.09 -15.36 -29.17
N GLY A 732 -10.53 -14.95 -28.03
CA GLY A 732 -10.95 -15.35 -26.69
C GLY A 732 -11.36 -14.13 -25.87
N LEU A 733 -12.62 -14.08 -25.46
CA LEU A 733 -13.24 -12.92 -24.80
C LEU A 733 -14.03 -13.38 -23.59
N ALA A 734 -13.86 -12.70 -22.46
CA ALA A 734 -14.73 -12.85 -21.30
C ALA A 734 -15.95 -11.91 -21.39
N GLN A 735 -15.73 -10.67 -21.84
CA GLN A 735 -16.82 -9.70 -22.02
C GLN A 735 -16.42 -8.63 -23.05
N VAL A 736 -17.38 -8.10 -23.79
CA VAL A 736 -17.28 -6.86 -24.58
C VAL A 736 -18.41 -5.95 -24.14
N ALA A 737 -18.08 -4.94 -23.34
CA ALA A 737 -19.04 -3.93 -22.90
C ALA A 737 -18.99 -2.70 -23.81
N VAL A 738 -20.16 -2.18 -24.17
CA VAL A 738 -20.30 -1.02 -25.08
C VAL A 738 -21.09 0.06 -24.37
N HIS A 739 -20.47 1.21 -24.14
CA HIS A 739 -21.05 2.31 -23.38
C HIS A 739 -21.33 3.53 -24.27
N PRO A 740 -22.44 4.27 -24.02
CA PRO A 740 -22.75 5.53 -24.68
C PRO A 740 -21.65 6.57 -24.60
#